data_AF-L9LBM8-F1
#
_entry.id   AF-L9LBM8-F1
#
_cell.length_a   1.000
_cell.length_b   1.000
_cell.length_c   1.000
_cell.angle_alpha   90.00
_cell.angle_beta   90.00
_cell.angle_gamma   90.00
#
_symmetry.space_group_name_H-M   'P 1'
#
loop_
_entity.id
_entity.type
_entity.pdbx_description
1 polymer ?
#
loop_
_entity_poly.entity_id
_entity_poly.type
_entity_poly.pdbx_seq_one_letter_code
_entity_poly.pdbx_strand_id
1 'polypeptide(L)'
;MNEALSHCFSVSLLGFSVAQKPFGATYVWGSIVHALQTQVEVKRRRHRFQRHSDCFIGSEAVDVIFSHLVQNKYFGDVEIPRAKVVRVCQALMDYKVFEAVSTRVFGKDKKPTFEDSSCSLYRFTTTSSQGGQSGKENQLSSPSREDEWLFAAVDCLEYLPDQMVVDVSRNFPAQPDRTDLVKELLFDAISKHYSNREPLLNHFSDVHNGIAELLVNGKTEVALEATQLLLKLLDSQNREEFRRLLYFMAVAAHPCEFKLQKESDNRMVVKRIFAKAIVDNKNLSKGKTDLLVLFLMDHQKDVFKIPGTLHKIVSIKLTAIQKGRDPNRDTGYIYCQRIDQSDYADSTQKTTKGELLTLLKTIDEDSKLSAKEKKKLLASPSRLVTAEELLETAKGVTNMALAHEIVVNGDFRIKPVELPEDSLEKRIKDIVHKAFWDCLGAQLGEDPPAYDHAIKLVGEIRETLLSFLLPGHTRLRNQITEVLDLDLIKQEAEHGALDISRLAEFIIGVMGTLCAPARDEDVQKLKDITEIVPLFRAIFAVLDMMKVDMANFAVSSIRPHLMQQSVEYERRKFQELLEKQPNSLDFVTQWLQEASDDLRNQRCKRALLAGEEAAGSGAAPAPSPTAIQNHAYLRLLKWDHLRRPFPETVLMDQSRFRELQLQLEQLSVLGAVLLVAFSTAAPGLSSQADFAEKLKTTVKALLAEMHLPSFHLPAALTAIGERVCLEVGGFLSRCGSSPFSSDKEAALKGQIQAVASPDHPIRRIMESRILTFLETFLAAGQQKPLPTVPGGLGPVQRELEEVAVKFARLVTYNKMVFCPYYDAILAERLLGP
;
A
#
# COMPACT_ATOMS: atom_id res chain seq x y z
N MET A 1 -8.44 -0.75 37.53
CA MET A 1 -8.40 -0.63 36.05
C MET A 1 -7.06 -1.07 35.45
N ASN A 2 -6.28 -1.91 36.14
CA ASN A 2 -4.99 -2.47 35.67
C ASN A 2 -4.86 -3.99 35.94
N GLU A 3 -5.98 -4.70 36.15
CA GLU A 3 -5.97 -6.14 36.50
C GLU A 3 -6.85 -7.02 35.59
N ALA A 4 -7.49 -6.45 34.55
CA ALA A 4 -8.36 -7.22 33.65
C ALA A 4 -7.67 -7.74 32.36
N LEU A 5 -6.35 -7.51 32.20
CA LEU A 5 -5.60 -7.97 31.01
C LEU A 5 -4.52 -9.03 31.32
N SER A 6 -4.43 -9.50 32.57
CA SER A 6 -3.41 -10.49 32.98
C SER A 6 -3.91 -11.94 33.07
N HIS A 7 -5.17 -12.22 32.76
CA HIS A 7 -5.80 -13.50 33.12
C HIS A 7 -6.03 -14.52 31.99
N CYS A 8 -5.41 -14.35 30.80
CA CYS A 8 -5.58 -15.31 29.69
C CYS A 8 -4.32 -16.08 29.25
N PHE A 9 -3.26 -16.17 30.07
CA PHE A 9 -2.15 -17.07 29.77
C PHE A 9 -1.82 -18.02 30.94
N SER A 10 -1.93 -19.33 30.64
CA SER A 10 -1.69 -20.56 31.43
C SER A 10 -2.99 -21.15 32.02
N VAL A 11 -3.46 -22.32 31.57
CA VAL A 11 -2.97 -23.69 31.83
C VAL A 11 -3.76 -24.61 30.86
N SER A 12 -3.18 -25.45 29.99
CA SER A 12 -2.82 -26.86 30.26
C SER A 12 -2.18 -27.52 29.03
N LEU A 13 -1.11 -28.29 29.26
CA LEU A 13 -0.52 -29.28 28.36
C LEU A 13 -1.35 -30.59 28.34
N LEU A 14 -1.28 -31.31 27.20
CA LEU A 14 -1.40 -32.77 26.93
C LEU A 14 -2.59 -33.24 26.07
N GLY A 15 -2.25 -33.70 24.85
CA GLY A 15 -3.03 -34.62 24.01
C GLY A 15 -3.54 -34.03 22.68
N PHE A 16 -3.43 -34.81 21.60
CA PHE A 16 -4.27 -34.82 20.37
C PHE A 16 -3.69 -34.32 19.02
N SER A 17 -3.48 -35.34 18.15
CA SER A 17 -3.70 -35.49 16.69
C SER A 17 -3.20 -34.45 15.66
N VAL A 18 -2.46 -34.98 14.66
CA VAL A 18 -1.96 -34.29 13.45
C VAL A 18 -3.06 -33.68 12.56
N ALA A 19 -4.34 -34.00 12.82
CA ALA A 19 -5.49 -33.51 12.06
C ALA A 19 -5.83 -32.01 12.26
N GLN A 20 -5.13 -31.28 13.14
CA GLN A 20 -5.47 -29.88 13.48
C GLN A 20 -4.41 -28.84 13.04
N LYS A 21 -3.53 -29.14 12.09
CA LYS A 21 -2.66 -28.13 11.44
C LYS A 21 -3.29 -27.63 10.13
N PRO A 22 -3.16 -26.33 9.78
CA PRO A 22 -3.43 -25.88 8.41
C PRO A 22 -2.54 -26.68 7.45
N PHE A 23 -3.12 -27.24 6.39
CA PHE A 23 -2.45 -28.08 5.38
C PHE A 23 -1.98 -29.47 5.86
N GLY A 24 -2.50 -30.00 6.98
CA GLY A 24 -2.18 -31.35 7.46
C GLY A 24 -2.39 -32.43 6.39
N ALA A 25 -3.47 -32.36 5.62
CA ALA A 25 -3.71 -33.25 4.49
C ALA A 25 -2.64 -33.11 3.39
N THR A 26 -2.23 -31.88 3.04
CA THR A 26 -1.20 -31.61 2.02
C THR A 26 0.17 -32.14 2.44
N TYR A 27 0.50 -32.05 3.73
CA TYR A 27 1.72 -32.64 4.28
C TYR A 27 1.70 -34.16 4.19
N VAL A 28 0.57 -34.80 4.51
CA VAL A 28 0.41 -36.26 4.39
C VAL A 28 0.54 -36.69 2.93
N TRP A 29 -0.12 -36.01 1.98
CA TRP A 29 0.02 -36.30 0.55
C TRP A 29 1.44 -36.07 0.03
N GLY A 30 2.09 -34.97 0.42
CA GLY A 30 3.49 -34.69 0.05
C GLY A 30 4.46 -35.71 0.62
N SER A 31 4.22 -36.16 1.86
CA SER A 31 5.00 -37.21 2.52
C SER A 31 4.84 -38.56 1.83
N ILE A 32 3.60 -38.93 1.42
CA ILE A 32 3.31 -40.15 0.66
C ILE A 32 4.02 -40.11 -0.71
N VAL A 33 3.95 -38.99 -1.43
CA VAL A 33 4.61 -38.82 -2.73
C VAL A 33 6.13 -38.89 -2.59
N HIS A 34 6.69 -38.24 -1.56
CA HIS A 34 8.12 -38.28 -1.28
C HIS A 34 8.59 -39.69 -0.91
N ALA A 35 7.85 -40.41 -0.06
CA ALA A 35 8.17 -41.80 0.27
C ALA A 35 8.13 -42.69 -0.98
N LEU A 36 7.12 -42.51 -1.84
CA LEU A 36 7.00 -43.23 -3.10
C LEU A 36 8.17 -42.92 -4.05
N GLN A 37 8.63 -41.67 -4.14
CA GLN A 37 9.76 -41.27 -4.99
C GLN A 37 11.13 -41.73 -4.46
N THR A 38 11.27 -41.88 -3.14
CA THR A 38 12.57 -42.19 -2.51
C THR A 38 12.77 -43.68 -2.19
N GLN A 39 11.70 -44.42 -1.91
CA GLN A 39 11.79 -45.80 -1.42
C GLN A 39 11.42 -46.85 -2.48
N VAL A 40 10.80 -46.46 -3.60
CA VAL A 40 10.47 -47.41 -4.67
C VAL A 40 11.68 -47.62 -5.58
N GLU A 41 12.01 -48.88 -5.89
CA GLU A 41 13.14 -49.20 -6.76
C GLU A 41 12.81 -48.94 -8.24
N VAL A 42 13.14 -47.73 -8.67
CA VAL A 42 13.14 -47.33 -10.07
C VAL A 42 14.34 -47.98 -10.77
N LYS A 43 14.08 -49.00 -11.59
CA LYS A 43 15.11 -49.75 -12.31
C LYS A 43 14.73 -49.87 -13.79
N ARG A 44 15.72 -50.11 -14.65
CA ARG A 44 15.48 -50.44 -16.06
C ARG A 44 14.92 -51.85 -16.13
N ARG A 45 13.66 -52.01 -16.54
CA ARG A 45 12.96 -53.30 -16.54
C ARG A 45 12.58 -53.71 -17.97
N ARG A 46 12.74 -54.99 -18.28
CA ARG A 46 12.37 -55.57 -19.58
C ARG A 46 11.03 -56.27 -19.42
N HIS A 47 10.02 -55.81 -20.14
CA HIS A 47 8.68 -56.41 -20.12
C HIS A 47 8.20 -56.58 -21.56
N ARG A 48 7.71 -57.78 -21.91
CA ARG A 48 7.27 -58.16 -23.26
C ARG A 48 8.21 -57.69 -24.39
N PHE A 49 9.47 -58.08 -24.31
CA PHE A 49 10.53 -57.80 -25.30
C PHE A 49 10.94 -56.33 -25.49
N GLN A 50 10.25 -55.36 -24.87
CA GLN A 50 10.64 -53.95 -24.86
C GLN A 50 11.39 -53.58 -23.56
N ARG A 51 12.34 -52.65 -23.67
CA ARG A 51 13.13 -52.14 -22.53
C ARG A 51 12.54 -50.81 -22.10
N HIS A 52 12.06 -50.73 -20.87
CA HIS A 52 11.57 -49.47 -20.30
C HIS A 52 12.55 -48.97 -19.24
N SER A 53 13.01 -47.72 -19.38
CA SER A 53 13.83 -47.03 -18.38
C SER A 53 12.94 -46.39 -17.30
N ASP A 54 13.48 -46.20 -16.10
CA ASP A 54 12.84 -45.38 -15.06
C ASP A 54 11.43 -45.85 -14.66
N CYS A 55 11.23 -47.17 -14.57
CA CYS A 55 9.94 -47.78 -14.25
C CYS A 55 9.95 -48.48 -12.89
N PHE A 56 8.82 -48.42 -12.21
CA PHE A 56 8.55 -49.16 -10.99
C PHE A 56 7.29 -50.03 -11.12
N ILE A 57 7.13 -50.96 -10.18
CA ILE A 57 6.07 -51.96 -10.18
C ILE A 57 4.89 -51.50 -9.31
N GLY A 58 3.66 -51.77 -9.75
CA GLY A 58 2.43 -51.43 -9.01
C GLY A 58 2.40 -51.99 -7.59
N SER A 59 2.72 -53.28 -7.41
CA SER A 59 2.74 -53.89 -6.07
C SER A 59 3.78 -53.29 -5.13
N GLU A 60 4.93 -52.89 -5.67
CA GLU A 60 6.01 -52.26 -4.90
C GLU A 60 5.63 -50.84 -4.44
N ALA A 61 4.92 -50.09 -5.28
CA ALA A 61 4.35 -48.79 -4.91
C ALA A 61 3.33 -48.90 -3.77
N VAL A 62 2.47 -49.92 -3.80
CA VAL A 62 1.49 -50.19 -2.74
C VAL A 62 2.18 -50.58 -1.44
N ASP A 63 3.24 -51.41 -1.51
CA ASP A 63 4.03 -51.83 -0.33
C ASP A 63 4.69 -50.62 0.35
N VAL A 64 5.35 -49.76 -0.43
CA VAL A 64 6.02 -48.55 0.09
C VAL A 64 5.02 -47.60 0.76
N ILE A 65 3.88 -47.32 0.12
CA ILE A 65 2.87 -46.44 0.72
C ILE A 65 2.25 -47.10 1.96
N PHE A 66 1.98 -48.40 1.92
CA PHE A 66 1.43 -49.13 3.06
C PHE A 66 2.37 -49.08 4.27
N SER A 67 3.65 -49.40 4.08
CA SER A 67 4.67 -49.31 5.14
C SER A 67 4.83 -47.90 5.67
N HIS A 68 4.81 -46.88 4.80
CA HIS A 68 4.92 -45.48 5.19
C HIS A 68 3.73 -45.00 6.02
N LEU A 69 2.51 -45.44 5.68
CA LEU A 69 1.30 -45.09 6.43
C LEU A 69 1.27 -45.75 7.82
N VAL A 70 1.73 -47.00 7.93
CA VAL A 70 1.81 -47.73 9.21
C VAL A 70 2.90 -47.15 10.12
N GLN A 71 4.08 -46.84 9.58
CA GLN A 71 5.20 -46.31 10.37
C GLN A 71 4.93 -44.93 10.97
N ASN A 72 4.24 -44.06 10.24
CA ASN A 72 4.00 -42.68 10.67
C ASN A 72 2.73 -42.51 11.51
N LYS A 73 1.94 -43.58 11.72
CA LYS A 73 0.69 -43.60 12.50
C LYS A 73 -0.23 -42.39 12.21
N TYR A 74 -0.33 -41.96 10.95
CA TYR A 74 -1.09 -40.77 10.56
C TYR A 74 -2.56 -40.83 10.97
N PHE A 75 -3.10 -42.04 11.09
CA PHE A 75 -4.49 -42.31 11.44
C PHE A 75 -4.65 -43.00 12.80
N GLY A 76 -3.64 -42.93 13.68
CA GLY A 76 -3.61 -43.68 14.95
C GLY A 76 -3.38 -45.19 14.74
N ASP A 77 -3.85 -46.02 15.68
CA ASP A 77 -3.72 -47.49 15.63
C ASP A 77 -4.81 -48.17 14.76
N VAL A 78 -5.35 -47.47 13.76
CA VAL A 78 -6.37 -48.03 12.86
C VAL A 78 -5.71 -48.89 11.78
N GLU A 79 -6.14 -50.16 11.66
CA GLU A 79 -5.69 -51.04 10.58
C GLU A 79 -6.17 -50.54 9.21
N ILE A 80 -5.24 -50.24 8.30
CA ILE A 80 -5.53 -49.75 6.94
C ILE A 80 -5.54 -50.95 5.98
N PRO A 81 -6.67 -51.31 5.34
CA PRO A 81 -6.68 -52.39 4.35
C PRO A 81 -5.90 -52.03 3.09
N ARG A 82 -5.13 -52.97 2.53
CA ARG A 82 -4.34 -52.78 1.30
C ARG A 82 -5.15 -52.20 0.12
N ALA A 83 -6.42 -52.59 0.00
CA ALA A 83 -7.33 -52.08 -1.03
C ALA A 83 -7.54 -50.55 -0.96
N LYS A 84 -7.46 -49.93 0.22
CA LYS A 84 -7.51 -48.46 0.35
C LYS A 84 -6.24 -47.80 -0.18
N VAL A 85 -5.09 -48.44 0.01
CA VAL A 85 -3.79 -47.96 -0.53
C VAL A 85 -3.76 -48.04 -2.06
N VAL A 86 -4.40 -49.05 -2.65
CA VAL A 86 -4.59 -49.13 -4.12
C VAL A 86 -5.39 -47.93 -4.64
N ARG A 87 -6.45 -47.49 -3.92
CA ARG A 87 -7.21 -46.28 -4.30
C ARG A 87 -6.38 -45.00 -4.17
N VAL A 88 -5.47 -44.93 -3.19
CA VAL A 88 -4.51 -43.83 -3.06
C VAL A 88 -3.57 -43.80 -4.27
N CYS A 89 -3.07 -44.95 -4.72
CA CYS A 89 -2.24 -45.04 -5.93
C CYS A 89 -3.03 -44.65 -7.20
N GLN A 90 -4.30 -45.01 -7.31
CA GLN A 90 -5.18 -44.54 -8.40
C GLN A 90 -5.31 -43.02 -8.38
N ALA A 91 -5.56 -42.42 -7.21
CA ALA A 91 -5.65 -40.97 -7.09
C ALA A 91 -4.33 -40.30 -7.51
N LEU A 92 -3.17 -40.82 -7.08
CA LEU A 92 -1.87 -40.29 -7.49
C LEU A 92 -1.65 -40.37 -9.01
N MET A 93 -2.17 -41.39 -9.67
CA MET A 93 -2.15 -41.50 -11.14
C MET A 93 -3.09 -40.49 -11.81
N ASP A 94 -4.30 -40.31 -11.29
CA ASP A 94 -5.28 -39.34 -11.81
C ASP A 94 -4.75 -37.90 -11.72
N TYR A 95 -4.02 -37.59 -10.65
CA TYR A 95 -3.32 -36.30 -10.46
C TYR A 95 -1.95 -36.22 -11.17
N LYS A 96 -1.64 -37.19 -12.06
CA LYS A 96 -0.42 -37.24 -12.86
C LYS A 96 0.88 -37.19 -12.06
N VAL A 97 0.96 -37.81 -10.88
CA VAL A 97 2.22 -37.99 -10.14
C VAL A 97 3.10 -39.05 -10.79
N PHE A 98 2.46 -40.07 -11.37
CA PHE A 98 3.09 -41.08 -12.22
C PHE A 98 2.07 -41.58 -13.24
N GLU A 99 2.55 -42.12 -14.36
CA GLU A 99 1.74 -42.60 -15.46
C GLU A 99 1.96 -44.09 -15.72
N ALA A 100 0.93 -44.78 -16.21
CA ALA A 100 1.05 -46.18 -16.62
C ALA A 100 1.87 -46.28 -17.91
N VAL A 101 2.91 -47.12 -17.91
CA VAL A 101 3.71 -47.37 -19.10
C VAL A 101 2.88 -48.24 -20.03
N SER A 102 2.40 -47.64 -21.13
CA SER A 102 1.44 -48.29 -22.03
C SER A 102 2.00 -49.58 -22.62
N THR A 103 1.41 -50.71 -22.24
CA THR A 103 1.58 -52.00 -22.92
C THR A 103 0.42 -52.21 -23.91
N ARG A 104 0.14 -51.24 -24.80
CA ARG A 104 -0.98 -51.37 -25.74
C ARG A 104 -0.63 -52.33 -26.88
N VAL A 105 -1.12 -53.57 -26.77
CA VAL A 105 -1.56 -54.36 -27.92
C VAL A 105 -3.04 -54.07 -28.10
N PHE A 106 -3.40 -53.39 -29.20
CA PHE A 106 -4.75 -53.20 -29.75
C PHE A 106 -5.94 -52.92 -28.77
N GLY A 107 -6.51 -51.71 -28.87
CA GLY A 107 -7.95 -51.50 -28.65
C GLY A 107 -8.37 -50.45 -27.60
N LYS A 108 -9.10 -49.44 -28.10
CA LYS A 108 -10.01 -48.45 -27.45
C LYS A 108 -9.55 -47.75 -26.16
N ASP A 109 -9.55 -46.41 -26.23
CA ASP A 109 -9.32 -45.50 -25.11
C ASP A 109 -10.33 -45.71 -23.98
N LYS A 110 -9.92 -46.50 -22.98
CA LYS A 110 -10.43 -46.42 -21.61
C LYS A 110 -9.36 -45.75 -20.76
N LYS A 111 -9.79 -44.93 -19.79
CA LYS A 111 -8.91 -44.34 -18.77
C LYS A 111 -8.11 -45.47 -18.09
N PRO A 112 -6.78 -45.34 -17.94
CA PRO A 112 -5.97 -46.39 -17.32
C PRO A 112 -6.31 -46.51 -15.83
N THR A 113 -6.66 -47.72 -15.38
CA THR A 113 -6.85 -48.06 -13.97
C THR A 113 -5.54 -48.61 -13.39
N PHE A 114 -5.19 -48.19 -12.17
CA PHE A 114 -4.04 -48.68 -11.41
C PHE A 114 -4.28 -50.11 -10.94
N GLU A 115 -3.31 -50.97 -11.20
CA GLU A 115 -3.28 -52.38 -10.83
C GLU A 115 -2.17 -52.65 -9.82
N ASP A 116 -2.53 -53.23 -8.67
CA ASP A 116 -1.63 -53.82 -7.67
C ASP A 116 -1.11 -55.18 -8.17
N SER A 117 -0.23 -55.13 -9.18
CA SER A 117 0.34 -56.32 -9.81
C SER A 117 1.86 -56.19 -9.97
N SER A 118 2.55 -57.33 -10.03
CA SER A 118 3.99 -57.40 -10.26
C SER A 118 4.40 -57.17 -11.73
N CYS A 119 3.41 -57.10 -12.63
CA CYS A 119 3.62 -57.00 -14.08
C CYS A 119 3.23 -55.63 -14.66
N SER A 120 2.52 -54.80 -13.88
CA SER A 120 2.07 -53.47 -14.30
C SER A 120 3.17 -52.44 -13.97
N LEU A 121 3.66 -51.75 -15.00
CA LEU A 121 4.78 -50.82 -14.92
C LEU A 121 4.31 -49.36 -14.96
N TYR A 122 4.89 -48.55 -14.10
CA TYR A 122 4.58 -47.13 -13.95
C TYR A 122 5.85 -46.28 -14.00
N ARG A 123 5.74 -45.04 -14.47
CA ARG A 123 6.84 -44.08 -14.59
C ARG A 123 6.43 -42.75 -13.94
N PHE A 124 7.31 -42.15 -13.15
CA PHE A 124 7.06 -40.80 -12.61
C PHE A 124 7.07 -39.76 -13.72
N THR A 125 6.11 -38.84 -13.69
CA THR A 125 6.05 -37.70 -14.60
C THR A 125 7.12 -36.70 -14.16
N THR A 126 8.10 -36.43 -15.02
CA THR A 126 9.36 -35.80 -14.64
C THR A 126 9.19 -34.38 -14.07
N THR A 127 9.51 -34.21 -12.79
CA THR A 127 10.10 -32.99 -12.23
C THR A 127 11.62 -33.17 -12.21
N SER A 128 12.32 -32.66 -13.22
CA SER A 128 13.79 -32.79 -13.26
C SER A 128 14.45 -31.71 -12.41
N SER A 129 14.94 -32.10 -11.22
CA SER A 129 16.34 -31.89 -10.79
C SER A 129 16.58 -32.49 -9.41
N GLN A 130 17.29 -33.63 -9.35
CA GLN A 130 18.47 -33.96 -8.51
C GLN A 130 18.88 -35.39 -8.94
N GLY A 131 20.12 -35.80 -9.17
CA GLY A 131 21.42 -35.20 -8.98
C GLY A 131 22.49 -36.05 -9.71
N GLY A 132 23.74 -35.60 -9.68
CA GLY A 132 24.88 -36.37 -10.17
C GLY A 132 25.60 -37.11 -9.05
N GLN A 133 25.94 -38.38 -9.29
CA GLN A 133 27.25 -38.93 -8.91
C GLN A 133 27.60 -40.17 -9.76
N SER A 134 28.82 -40.11 -10.32
CA SER A 134 29.75 -41.22 -10.57
C SER A 134 29.50 -42.24 -11.71
N GLY A 135 30.37 -42.19 -12.72
CA GLY A 135 31.30 -43.31 -12.94
C GLY A 135 31.12 -44.22 -14.17
N LYS A 136 31.83 -43.87 -15.25
CA LYS A 136 32.53 -44.69 -16.27
C LYS A 136 31.80 -45.78 -17.10
N GLU A 137 31.86 -45.53 -18.40
CA GLU A 137 32.18 -46.44 -19.53
C GLU A 137 31.37 -47.74 -19.70
N ASN A 138 30.57 -47.79 -20.78
CA ASN A 138 30.95 -48.59 -21.95
C ASN A 138 30.07 -48.31 -23.18
N GLN A 139 30.76 -48.27 -24.32
CA GLN A 139 30.24 -48.13 -25.67
C GLN A 139 29.23 -49.26 -26.01
N LEU A 140 28.07 -48.90 -26.56
CA LEU A 140 27.51 -49.57 -27.74
C LEU A 140 26.43 -48.69 -28.39
N SER A 141 26.57 -48.49 -29.69
CA SER A 141 25.88 -47.55 -30.57
C SER A 141 24.37 -47.79 -30.82
N SER A 142 23.70 -46.67 -31.11
CA SER A 142 22.40 -46.45 -31.81
C SER A 142 21.10 -46.39 -30.96
N PRO A 143 20.11 -45.53 -31.30
CA PRO A 143 19.91 -44.76 -32.54
C PRO A 143 19.95 -43.21 -32.37
N SER A 144 19.95 -42.51 -33.50
CA SER A 144 20.03 -41.05 -33.72
C SER A 144 19.26 -40.20 -32.70
N ARG A 145 20.01 -39.47 -31.86
CA ARG A 145 19.53 -38.34 -31.09
C ARG A 145 19.22 -37.23 -32.09
N GLU A 146 17.95 -36.87 -32.20
CA GLU A 146 17.46 -35.75 -33.00
C GLU A 146 18.31 -34.50 -32.69
N ASP A 147 18.63 -33.73 -33.73
CA ASP A 147 19.56 -32.60 -33.69
C ASP A 147 19.09 -31.56 -32.65
N GLU A 148 19.77 -31.49 -31.50
CA GLU A 148 19.41 -30.66 -30.35
C GLU A 148 19.30 -29.17 -30.74
N TRP A 149 20.07 -28.76 -31.76
CA TRP A 149 20.00 -27.43 -32.35
C TRP A 149 18.69 -27.19 -33.10
N LEU A 150 18.23 -28.15 -33.92
CA LEU A 150 16.98 -28.01 -34.67
C LEU A 150 15.77 -28.00 -33.74
N PHE A 151 15.79 -28.82 -32.69
CA PHE A 151 14.74 -28.83 -31.68
C PHE A 151 14.64 -27.47 -30.97
N ALA A 152 15.78 -26.92 -30.53
CA ALA A 152 15.81 -25.60 -29.90
C ALA A 152 15.33 -24.48 -30.85
N ALA A 153 15.65 -24.58 -32.15
CA ALA A 153 15.18 -23.61 -33.15
C ALA A 153 13.67 -23.71 -33.39
N VAL A 154 13.11 -24.92 -33.44
CA VAL A 154 11.67 -25.16 -33.63
C VAL A 154 10.87 -24.65 -32.44
N ASP A 155 11.36 -24.83 -31.22
CA ASP A 155 10.71 -24.31 -30.00
C ASP A 155 10.58 -22.77 -30.01
N CYS A 156 11.49 -22.07 -30.69
CA CYS A 156 11.42 -20.62 -30.89
C CYS A 156 10.37 -20.19 -31.93
N LEU A 157 10.00 -21.06 -32.87
CA LEU A 157 9.02 -20.73 -33.92
C LEU A 157 7.61 -20.47 -33.37
N GLU A 158 7.27 -21.01 -32.19
CA GLU A 158 5.99 -20.75 -31.52
C GLU A 158 5.74 -19.26 -31.23
N TYR A 159 6.81 -18.46 -31.13
CA TYR A 159 6.74 -17.02 -30.84
C TYR A 159 6.91 -16.13 -32.07
N LEU A 160 7.20 -16.71 -33.24
CA LEU A 160 7.29 -15.98 -34.49
C LEU A 160 5.88 -15.75 -35.08
N PRO A 161 5.63 -14.62 -35.79
CA PRO A 161 4.37 -14.41 -36.49
C PRO A 161 4.12 -15.50 -37.54
N ASP A 162 2.87 -15.96 -37.66
CA ASP A 162 2.46 -17.02 -38.58
C ASP A 162 2.97 -16.81 -40.02
N GLN A 163 3.00 -15.56 -40.49
CA GLN A 163 3.52 -15.23 -41.82
C GLN A 163 4.99 -15.62 -42.00
N MET A 164 5.85 -15.39 -40.98
CA MET A 164 7.27 -15.77 -41.04
C MET A 164 7.45 -17.29 -40.95
N VAL A 165 6.63 -17.97 -40.14
CA VAL A 165 6.67 -19.44 -40.03
C VAL A 165 6.22 -20.10 -41.34
N VAL A 166 5.19 -19.55 -41.98
CA VAL A 166 4.73 -20.00 -43.30
C VAL A 166 5.80 -19.77 -44.37
N ASP A 167 6.46 -18.61 -44.38
CA ASP A 167 7.54 -18.31 -45.32
C ASP A 167 8.77 -19.21 -45.12
N VAL A 168 9.13 -19.54 -43.87
CA VAL A 168 10.19 -20.52 -43.56
C VAL A 168 9.79 -21.92 -44.04
N SER A 169 8.55 -22.35 -43.78
CA SER A 169 8.06 -23.68 -44.15
C SER A 169 8.01 -23.92 -45.66
N ARG A 170 7.72 -22.87 -46.44
CA ARG A 170 7.71 -22.90 -47.91
C ARG A 170 9.10 -22.96 -48.53
N ASN A 171 10.13 -22.52 -47.80
CA ASN A 171 11.51 -22.46 -48.26
C ASN A 171 12.35 -23.67 -47.79
N PHE A 172 11.77 -24.66 -47.12
CA PHE A 172 12.49 -25.88 -46.76
C PHE A 172 12.88 -26.70 -48.00
N PRO A 173 14.13 -27.19 -48.08
CA PRO A 173 14.58 -28.01 -49.21
C PRO A 173 13.84 -29.36 -49.23
N ALA A 174 13.40 -29.79 -50.41
CA ALA A 174 12.66 -31.05 -50.60
C ALA A 174 13.49 -32.34 -50.40
N GLN A 175 14.78 -32.23 -50.03
CA GLN A 175 15.69 -33.36 -49.81
C GLN A 175 16.20 -33.39 -48.36
N PRO A 176 16.14 -34.55 -47.66
CA PRO A 176 16.44 -34.66 -46.22
C PRO A 176 17.94 -34.61 -45.85
N ASP A 177 18.86 -34.55 -46.82
CA ASP A 177 20.31 -34.60 -46.58
C ASP A 177 20.99 -33.22 -46.38
N ARG A 178 20.23 -32.13 -46.33
CA ARG A 178 20.75 -30.75 -46.23
C ARG A 178 20.30 -30.03 -44.96
N THR A 179 20.57 -30.62 -43.80
CA THR A 179 20.30 -30.04 -42.48
C THR A 179 20.94 -28.67 -42.27
N ASP A 180 22.13 -28.43 -42.83
CA ASP A 180 22.85 -27.16 -42.76
C ASP A 180 22.06 -25.96 -43.33
N LEU A 181 21.38 -26.15 -44.47
CA LEU A 181 20.55 -25.11 -45.11
C LEU A 181 19.28 -24.83 -44.30
N VAL A 182 18.71 -25.86 -43.67
CA VAL A 182 17.56 -25.74 -42.76
C VAL A 182 17.96 -24.94 -41.52
N LYS A 183 19.15 -25.20 -40.96
CA LYS A 183 19.70 -24.45 -39.81
C LYS A 183 19.95 -22.99 -40.17
N GLU A 184 20.52 -22.70 -41.33
CA GLU A 184 20.76 -21.33 -41.81
C GLU A 184 19.44 -20.53 -41.94
N LEU A 185 18.42 -21.11 -42.60
CA LEU A 185 17.11 -20.48 -42.76
C LEU A 185 16.39 -20.21 -41.43
N LEU A 186 16.45 -21.16 -40.50
CA LEU A 186 15.86 -21.00 -39.17
C LEU A 186 16.58 -19.92 -38.36
N PHE A 187 17.91 -19.91 -38.39
CA PHE A 187 18.70 -18.90 -37.70
C PHE A 187 18.41 -17.49 -38.24
N ASP A 188 18.30 -17.32 -39.56
CA ASP A 188 17.99 -16.03 -40.18
C ASP A 188 16.59 -15.54 -39.82
N ALA A 189 15.60 -16.44 -39.80
CA ALA A 189 14.22 -16.11 -39.42
C ALA A 189 14.12 -15.66 -37.96
N ILE A 190 14.74 -16.42 -37.04
CA ILE A 190 14.79 -16.11 -35.61
C ILE A 190 15.55 -14.80 -35.38
N SER A 191 16.70 -14.62 -36.05
CA SER A 191 17.51 -13.40 -35.97
C SER A 191 16.73 -12.16 -36.42
N LYS A 192 15.98 -12.26 -37.52
CA LYS A 192 15.16 -11.14 -38.04
C LYS A 192 14.01 -10.77 -37.12
N HIS A 193 13.37 -11.76 -36.49
CA HIS A 193 12.30 -11.52 -35.53
C HIS A 193 12.80 -10.78 -34.30
N TYR A 194 13.83 -11.32 -33.63
CA TYR A 194 14.33 -10.75 -32.38
C TYR A 194 15.13 -9.45 -32.57
N SER A 195 15.67 -9.17 -33.76
CA SER A 195 16.32 -7.88 -34.04
C SER A 195 15.38 -6.67 -34.01
N ASN A 196 14.08 -6.90 -34.29
CA ASN A 196 13.05 -5.84 -34.34
C ASN A 196 12.12 -5.85 -33.12
N ARG A 197 12.33 -6.77 -32.17
CA ARG A 197 11.49 -6.94 -31.00
C ARG A 197 11.97 -6.07 -29.85
N GLU A 198 11.04 -5.69 -28.98
CA GLU A 198 11.40 -5.03 -27.72
C GLU A 198 12.18 -5.99 -26.81
N PRO A 199 13.10 -5.49 -25.98
CA PRO A 199 13.91 -6.35 -25.12
C PRO A 199 13.08 -7.17 -24.13
N LEU A 200 13.41 -8.45 -23.97
CA LEU A 200 12.72 -9.34 -23.05
C LEU A 200 12.94 -8.96 -21.57
N LEU A 201 14.06 -8.29 -21.25
CA LEU A 201 14.35 -7.73 -19.93
C LEU A 201 14.19 -6.20 -19.95
N ASN A 202 12.96 -5.72 -20.13
CA ASN A 202 12.64 -4.29 -20.17
C ASN A 202 12.49 -3.61 -18.80
N HIS A 203 12.25 -4.38 -17.73
CA HIS A 203 11.96 -3.84 -16.41
C HIS A 203 13.19 -3.89 -15.50
N PHE A 204 13.31 -2.94 -14.57
CA PHE A 204 14.37 -2.88 -13.54
C PHE A 204 15.79 -2.58 -14.07
N SER A 205 15.94 -1.47 -14.81
CA SER A 205 17.24 -0.99 -15.32
C SER A 205 18.34 -0.89 -14.24
N ASP A 206 17.96 -0.54 -13.01
CA ASP A 206 18.89 -0.39 -11.89
C ASP A 206 19.37 -1.74 -11.38
N VAL A 207 18.52 -2.76 -11.42
CA VAL A 207 18.87 -4.14 -11.06
C VAL A 207 19.80 -4.73 -12.12
N HIS A 208 19.57 -4.47 -13.40
CA HIS A 208 20.50 -4.87 -14.46
C HIS A 208 21.90 -4.27 -14.27
N ASN A 209 21.99 -2.99 -13.85
CA ASN A 209 23.27 -2.38 -13.52
C ASN A 209 23.91 -3.00 -12.27
N GLY A 210 23.12 -3.27 -11.23
CA GLY A 210 23.60 -3.95 -10.02
C GLY A 210 24.16 -5.36 -10.30
N ILE A 211 23.47 -6.16 -11.11
CA ILE A 211 23.96 -7.49 -11.54
C ILE A 211 25.23 -7.34 -12.36
N ALA A 212 25.27 -6.41 -13.31
CA ALA A 212 26.47 -6.18 -14.12
C ALA A 212 27.67 -5.73 -13.28
N GLU A 213 27.46 -4.91 -12.24
CA GLU A 213 28.52 -4.53 -11.30
C GLU A 213 29.00 -5.70 -10.45
N LEU A 214 28.10 -6.59 -10.01
CA LEU A 214 28.50 -7.82 -9.32
C LEU A 214 29.36 -8.72 -10.21
N LEU A 215 29.03 -8.81 -11.50
CA LEU A 215 29.81 -9.55 -12.49
C LEU A 215 31.19 -8.93 -12.71
N VAL A 216 31.27 -7.60 -12.85
CA VAL A 216 32.56 -6.88 -12.98
C VAL A 216 33.43 -7.08 -11.73
N ASN A 217 32.82 -7.15 -10.55
CA ASN A 217 33.51 -7.38 -9.28
C ASN A 217 33.80 -8.87 -8.99
N GLY A 218 33.55 -9.78 -9.94
CA GLY A 218 33.86 -11.22 -9.82
C GLY A 218 32.95 -12.01 -8.88
N LYS A 219 31.81 -11.45 -8.45
CA LYS A 219 30.85 -12.11 -7.54
C LYS A 219 29.79 -12.90 -8.31
N THR A 220 30.22 -13.93 -9.05
CA THR A 220 29.36 -14.70 -9.98
C THR A 220 28.21 -15.42 -9.29
N GLU A 221 28.43 -16.01 -8.11
CA GLU A 221 27.38 -16.72 -7.34
C GLU A 221 26.24 -15.77 -6.92
N VAL A 222 26.60 -14.58 -6.41
CA VAL A 222 25.62 -13.57 -5.99
C VAL A 222 24.90 -12.97 -7.20
N ALA A 223 25.62 -12.78 -8.31
CA ALA A 223 25.02 -12.35 -9.56
C ALA A 223 24.05 -13.39 -10.12
N LEU A 224 24.35 -14.70 -9.98
CA LEU A 224 23.45 -15.78 -10.38
C LEU A 224 22.17 -15.77 -9.55
N GLU A 225 22.26 -15.65 -8.23
CA GLU A 225 21.08 -15.56 -7.36
C GLU A 225 20.23 -14.32 -7.68
N ALA A 226 20.85 -13.15 -7.87
CA ALA A 226 20.15 -11.93 -8.25
C ALA A 226 19.47 -12.07 -9.62
N THR A 227 20.10 -12.74 -10.57
CA THR A 227 19.53 -13.05 -11.90
C THR A 227 18.36 -14.01 -11.78
N GLN A 228 18.47 -15.06 -10.98
CA GLN A 228 17.36 -16.02 -10.72
C GLN A 228 16.14 -15.32 -10.12
N LEU A 229 16.34 -14.39 -9.18
CA LEU A 229 15.26 -13.58 -8.60
C LEU A 229 14.62 -12.65 -9.64
N LEU A 230 15.44 -11.97 -10.45
CA LEU A 230 14.96 -11.11 -11.54
C LEU A 230 14.06 -11.88 -12.52
N LEU A 231 14.48 -13.08 -12.94
CA LEU A 231 13.71 -13.92 -13.87
C LEU A 231 12.42 -14.49 -13.27
N LYS A 232 12.28 -14.53 -11.93
CA LYS A 232 11.00 -14.88 -11.27
C LYS A 232 10.00 -13.73 -11.26
N LEU A 233 10.46 -12.49 -11.40
CA LEU A 233 9.59 -11.30 -11.48
C LEU A 233 9.02 -11.08 -12.89
N LEU A 234 9.55 -11.77 -13.90
CA LEU A 234 8.99 -11.77 -15.25
C LEU A 234 7.64 -12.51 -15.28
N ASP A 235 6.74 -12.00 -16.10
CA ASP A 235 5.47 -12.67 -16.40
C ASP A 235 5.70 -14.03 -17.08
N SER A 236 4.69 -14.91 -16.97
CA SER A 236 4.83 -16.29 -17.44
C SER A 236 5.12 -16.41 -18.93
N GLN A 237 4.61 -15.49 -19.75
CA GLN A 237 4.75 -15.54 -21.21
C GLN A 237 6.15 -15.12 -21.63
N ASN A 238 6.62 -13.96 -21.17
CA ASN A 238 7.98 -13.47 -21.46
C ASN A 238 9.06 -14.36 -20.84
N ARG A 239 8.81 -14.95 -19.66
CA ARG A 239 9.77 -15.87 -19.02
C ARG A 239 9.96 -17.16 -19.82
N GLU A 240 8.89 -17.73 -20.34
CA GLU A 240 8.94 -18.96 -21.12
C GLU A 240 9.57 -18.73 -22.50
N GLU A 241 9.23 -17.60 -23.14
CA GLU A 241 9.87 -17.19 -24.37
C GLU A 241 11.37 -16.94 -24.18
N PHE A 242 11.75 -16.19 -23.13
CA PHE A 242 13.15 -15.94 -22.80
C PHE A 242 13.90 -17.24 -22.49
N ARG A 243 13.28 -18.21 -21.82
CA ARG A 243 13.86 -19.53 -21.55
C ARG A 243 14.22 -20.29 -22.82
N ARG A 244 13.31 -20.30 -23.79
CA ARG A 244 13.49 -21.00 -25.07
C ARG A 244 14.51 -20.27 -25.96
N LEU A 245 14.45 -18.94 -26.02
CA LEU A 245 15.45 -18.14 -26.73
C LEU A 245 16.85 -18.33 -26.12
N LEU A 246 16.98 -18.27 -24.79
CA LEU A 246 18.27 -18.44 -24.12
C LEU A 246 18.82 -19.86 -24.30
N TYR A 247 17.96 -20.88 -24.32
CA TYR A 247 18.36 -22.24 -24.66
C TYR A 247 18.87 -22.35 -26.10
N PHE A 248 18.12 -21.82 -27.06
CA PHE A 248 18.56 -21.75 -28.46
C PHE A 248 19.90 -21.01 -28.60
N MET A 249 20.05 -19.87 -27.94
CA MET A 249 21.32 -19.11 -27.94
C MET A 249 22.48 -19.92 -27.37
N ALA A 250 22.27 -20.63 -26.26
CA ALA A 250 23.31 -21.47 -25.67
C ALA A 250 23.72 -22.61 -26.62
N VAL A 251 22.75 -23.30 -27.24
CA VAL A 251 23.02 -24.39 -28.20
C VAL A 251 23.68 -23.84 -29.47
N ALA A 252 23.17 -22.75 -30.05
CA ALA A 252 23.72 -22.14 -31.26
C ALA A 252 25.11 -21.52 -31.05
N ALA A 253 25.47 -21.16 -29.81
CA ALA A 253 26.79 -20.63 -29.47
C ALA A 253 27.87 -21.72 -29.30
N HIS A 254 27.52 -23.01 -29.30
CA HIS A 254 28.52 -24.07 -29.12
C HIS A 254 29.47 -24.15 -30.33
N PRO A 255 30.80 -24.27 -30.11
CA PRO A 255 31.79 -24.32 -31.19
C PRO A 255 31.70 -25.56 -32.10
N CYS A 256 31.02 -26.62 -31.64
CA CYS A 256 30.87 -27.89 -32.36
C CYS A 256 29.62 -27.95 -33.25
N GLU A 257 28.77 -26.92 -33.20
CA GLU A 257 27.51 -26.85 -33.96
C GLU A 257 27.70 -26.16 -35.32
N PHE A 258 26.62 -26.11 -36.10
CA PHE A 258 26.58 -25.43 -37.40
C PHE A 258 27.22 -24.03 -37.34
N LYS A 259 28.17 -23.77 -38.25
CA LYS A 259 28.96 -22.54 -38.24
C LYS A 259 28.15 -21.40 -38.84
N LEU A 260 27.68 -20.49 -37.99
CA LEU A 260 26.79 -19.38 -38.34
C LEU A 260 27.46 -18.36 -39.26
N GLN A 261 28.77 -18.13 -39.10
CA GLN A 261 29.57 -17.28 -39.98
C GLN A 261 30.97 -17.89 -40.20
N LYS A 262 31.43 -17.94 -41.45
CA LYS A 262 32.69 -18.62 -41.85
C LYS A 262 33.95 -18.08 -41.14
N GLU A 263 33.94 -16.83 -40.69
CA GLU A 263 35.12 -16.14 -40.12
C GLU A 263 34.90 -15.64 -38.67
N SER A 264 33.83 -16.06 -37.98
CA SER A 264 33.53 -15.61 -36.62
C SER A 264 33.16 -16.75 -35.69
N ASP A 265 33.47 -16.58 -34.41
CA ASP A 265 33.03 -17.50 -33.35
C ASP A 265 31.51 -17.41 -33.19
N ASN A 266 30.82 -18.55 -33.29
CA ASN A 266 29.37 -18.68 -33.10
C ASN A 266 28.90 -17.97 -31.84
N ARG A 267 29.68 -18.07 -30.75
CA ARG A 267 29.38 -17.43 -29.46
C ARG A 267 29.28 -15.90 -29.59
N MET A 268 30.18 -15.29 -30.34
CA MET A 268 30.21 -13.83 -30.52
C MET A 268 29.15 -13.35 -31.52
N VAL A 269 28.80 -14.18 -32.51
CA VAL A 269 27.72 -13.92 -33.47
C VAL A 269 26.36 -13.92 -32.76
N VAL A 270 26.07 -14.98 -31.99
CA VAL A 270 24.83 -15.12 -31.21
C VAL A 270 24.69 -13.97 -30.21
N LYS A 271 25.74 -13.67 -29.44
CA LYS A 271 25.73 -12.53 -28.50
C LYS A 271 25.41 -11.23 -29.22
N ARG A 272 26.04 -10.93 -30.36
CA ARG A 272 25.87 -9.66 -31.07
C ARG A 272 24.44 -9.48 -31.60
N ILE A 273 23.84 -10.54 -32.14
CA ILE A 273 22.51 -10.50 -32.75
C ILE A 273 21.43 -10.35 -31.67
N PHE A 274 21.50 -11.15 -30.61
CA PHE A 274 20.44 -11.22 -29.61
C PHE A 274 20.62 -10.29 -28.41
N ALA A 275 21.78 -9.63 -28.24
CA ALA A 275 22.02 -8.74 -27.09
C ALA A 275 20.93 -7.68 -26.91
N LYS A 276 20.53 -7.01 -28.01
CA LYS A 276 19.49 -5.97 -27.98
C LYS A 276 18.09 -6.54 -27.67
N ALA A 277 17.83 -7.77 -28.11
CA ALA A 277 16.58 -8.47 -27.83
C ALA A 277 16.48 -8.95 -26.37
N ILE A 278 17.61 -9.09 -25.67
CA ILE A 278 17.63 -9.47 -24.25
C ILE A 278 17.63 -8.22 -23.37
N VAL A 279 18.59 -7.31 -23.56
CA VAL A 279 18.76 -6.09 -22.75
C VAL A 279 19.07 -4.90 -23.64
N ASP A 280 18.20 -3.88 -23.63
CA ASP A 280 18.49 -2.55 -24.19
C ASP A 280 18.34 -1.49 -23.10
N ASN A 281 19.43 -1.27 -22.34
CA ASN A 281 19.44 -0.31 -21.24
C ASN A 281 20.48 0.78 -21.52
N LYS A 282 20.00 2.03 -21.66
CA LYS A 282 20.84 3.21 -21.91
C LYS A 282 21.86 3.49 -20.79
N ASN A 283 21.61 3.00 -19.58
CA ASN A 283 22.47 3.19 -18.40
C ASN A 283 23.59 2.15 -18.29
N LEU A 284 23.55 1.07 -19.10
CA LEU A 284 24.58 0.04 -19.12
C LEU A 284 25.59 0.33 -20.23
N SER A 285 26.88 0.33 -19.89
CA SER A 285 27.93 0.42 -20.91
C SER A 285 27.93 -0.84 -21.77
N LYS A 286 28.31 -0.70 -23.05
CA LYS A 286 28.35 -1.83 -24.01
C LYS A 286 29.11 -3.05 -23.47
N GLY A 287 30.21 -2.83 -22.73
CA GLY A 287 30.97 -3.91 -22.10
C GLY A 287 30.24 -4.63 -20.97
N LYS A 288 29.45 -3.90 -20.16
CA LYS A 288 28.63 -4.48 -19.08
C LYS A 288 27.46 -5.29 -19.66
N THR A 289 26.80 -4.78 -20.71
CA THR A 289 25.73 -5.50 -21.42
C THR A 289 26.24 -6.79 -22.03
N ASP A 290 27.40 -6.73 -22.70
CA ASP A 290 28.05 -7.91 -23.28
C ASP A 290 28.37 -8.97 -22.22
N LEU A 291 28.90 -8.55 -21.06
CA LEU A 291 29.22 -9.44 -19.96
C LEU A 291 27.97 -10.13 -19.38
N LEU A 292 26.88 -9.39 -19.22
CA LEU A 292 25.61 -9.91 -18.72
C LEU A 292 24.99 -10.94 -19.67
N VAL A 293 24.98 -10.66 -20.98
CA VAL A 293 24.43 -11.60 -21.98
C VAL A 293 25.27 -12.88 -22.05
N LEU A 294 26.60 -12.77 -22.02
CA LEU A 294 27.48 -13.94 -21.98
C LEU A 294 27.27 -14.76 -20.69
N PHE A 295 27.14 -14.10 -19.55
CA PHE A 295 26.84 -14.75 -18.27
C PHE A 295 25.51 -15.52 -18.31
N LEU A 296 24.46 -14.92 -18.87
CA LEU A 296 23.16 -15.58 -19.03
C LEU A 296 23.25 -16.83 -19.92
N MET A 297 24.02 -16.76 -21.01
CA MET A 297 24.24 -17.90 -21.91
C MET A 297 25.00 -19.03 -21.21
N ASP A 298 26.02 -18.72 -20.42
CA ASP A 298 26.84 -19.72 -19.72
C ASP A 298 26.06 -20.42 -18.60
N HIS A 299 25.14 -19.70 -17.95
CA HIS A 299 24.33 -20.20 -16.83
C HIS A 299 22.89 -20.55 -17.24
N GLN A 300 22.61 -20.81 -18.53
CA GLN A 300 21.26 -21.06 -19.05
C GLN A 300 20.46 -22.11 -18.27
N LYS A 301 21.11 -23.16 -17.75
CA LYS A 301 20.46 -24.24 -16.98
C LYS A 301 20.17 -23.85 -15.53
N ASP A 302 20.86 -22.84 -15.00
CA ASP A 302 20.82 -22.48 -13.59
C ASP A 302 20.01 -21.20 -13.33
N VAL A 303 19.97 -20.27 -14.28
CA VAL A 303 19.26 -18.97 -14.13
C VAL A 303 17.75 -19.11 -13.89
N PHE A 304 17.12 -20.21 -14.31
CA PHE A 304 15.67 -20.45 -14.07
C PHE A 304 15.37 -21.31 -12.82
N LYS A 305 16.41 -21.86 -12.17
CA LYS A 305 16.25 -22.61 -10.92
C LYS A 305 15.86 -21.66 -9.77
N ILE A 306 15.22 -22.22 -8.74
CA ILE A 306 14.88 -21.46 -7.54
C ILE A 306 16.19 -21.28 -6.75
N PRO A 307 16.56 -20.04 -6.34
CA PRO A 307 17.74 -19.83 -5.50
C PRO A 307 17.69 -20.69 -4.24
N GLY A 308 18.80 -21.35 -3.91
CA GLY A 308 18.89 -22.21 -2.71
C GLY A 308 18.66 -21.42 -1.42
N THR A 309 19.10 -20.15 -1.40
CA THR A 309 18.84 -19.19 -0.32
C THR A 309 17.34 -18.93 -0.15
N LEU A 310 16.62 -18.67 -1.24
CA LEU A 310 15.16 -18.48 -1.22
C LEU A 310 14.44 -19.74 -0.76
N HIS A 311 14.82 -20.91 -1.28
CA HIS A 311 14.22 -22.18 -0.87
C HIS A 311 14.43 -22.44 0.63
N LYS A 312 15.64 -22.16 1.15
CA LYS A 312 15.95 -22.26 2.59
C LYS A 312 15.14 -21.26 3.41
N ILE A 313 15.02 -20.01 2.98
CA ILE A 313 14.21 -18.98 3.66
C ILE A 313 12.75 -19.42 3.73
N VAL A 314 12.15 -19.80 2.60
CA VAL A 314 10.75 -20.27 2.55
C VAL A 314 10.58 -21.52 3.40
N SER A 315 11.52 -22.47 3.35
CA SER A 315 11.50 -23.67 4.19
C SER A 315 11.52 -23.32 5.69
N ILE A 316 12.40 -22.41 6.10
CA ILE A 316 12.49 -21.93 7.49
C ILE A 316 11.16 -21.27 7.90
N LYS A 317 10.61 -20.38 7.06
CA LYS A 317 9.29 -19.74 7.24
C LYS A 317 8.18 -20.76 7.44
N LEU A 318 8.14 -21.78 6.58
CA LEU A 318 7.16 -22.85 6.67
C LEU A 318 7.32 -23.66 7.97
N THR A 319 8.55 -24.00 8.37
CA THR A 319 8.79 -24.64 9.68
C THR A 319 8.44 -23.76 10.87
N ALA A 320 8.63 -22.44 10.79
CA ALA A 320 8.27 -21.51 11.85
C ALA A 320 6.73 -21.43 12.01
N ILE A 321 6.01 -21.31 10.89
CA ILE A 321 4.53 -21.37 10.85
C ILE A 321 4.03 -22.71 11.43
N GLN A 322 4.64 -23.83 11.02
CA GLN A 322 4.26 -25.17 11.48
C GLN A 322 4.50 -25.40 12.98
N LYS A 323 5.36 -24.58 13.61
CA LYS A 323 5.67 -24.60 15.05
C LYS A 323 4.91 -23.50 15.82
N GLY A 324 3.98 -22.79 15.17
CA GLY A 324 3.22 -21.68 15.78
C GLY A 324 4.09 -20.48 16.16
N ARG A 325 5.30 -20.38 15.61
CA ARG A 325 6.17 -19.20 15.75
C ARG A 325 5.88 -18.24 14.61
N ASP A 326 6.10 -16.94 14.83
CA ASP A 326 5.99 -15.95 13.76
C ASP A 326 6.87 -16.37 12.57
N PRO A 327 6.31 -16.65 11.36
CA PRO A 327 7.06 -16.98 10.15
C PRO A 327 8.23 -16.05 9.89
N ASN A 328 8.07 -14.80 10.30
CA ASN A 328 8.96 -13.75 9.96
C ASN A 328 10.16 -13.68 10.92
N ARG A 329 10.12 -14.32 12.10
CA ARG A 329 11.15 -14.17 13.14
C ARG A 329 12.52 -14.75 12.78
N ASP A 330 12.55 -15.87 12.04
CA ASP A 330 13.78 -16.64 11.77
C ASP A 330 14.33 -16.46 10.33
N THR A 331 13.67 -15.66 9.49
CA THR A 331 13.94 -15.65 8.03
C THR A 331 14.73 -14.46 7.50
N GLY A 332 15.19 -13.55 8.35
CA GLY A 332 16.20 -12.53 8.03
C GLY A 332 15.83 -11.51 6.95
N TYR A 333 14.72 -11.68 6.22
CA TYR A 333 14.24 -10.75 5.20
C TYR A 333 12.72 -10.64 5.25
N ILE A 334 12.29 -9.59 5.94
CA ILE A 334 10.95 -9.00 5.84
C ILE A 334 11.20 -7.51 5.80
N TYR A 335 10.92 -6.90 4.65
CA TYR A 335 10.76 -5.45 4.59
C TYR A 335 9.59 -5.10 5.52
N CYS A 336 9.90 -4.38 6.60
CA CYS A 336 9.01 -4.04 7.72
C CYS A 336 8.59 -5.22 8.63
N GLN A 337 9.52 -5.79 9.40
CA GLN A 337 9.15 -6.56 10.60
C GLN A 337 9.04 -5.64 11.83
N ARG A 338 8.02 -5.89 12.65
CA ARG A 338 7.91 -5.30 14.00
C ARG A 338 8.93 -6.01 14.87
N ILE A 339 10.05 -5.33 15.13
CA ILE A 339 11.10 -5.80 16.02
C ILE A 339 10.55 -5.73 17.46
N ASP A 340 10.74 -6.80 18.25
CA ASP A 340 10.46 -6.75 19.69
C ASP A 340 11.29 -5.62 20.31
N GLN A 341 10.73 -4.89 21.27
CA GLN A 341 11.36 -3.65 21.78
C GLN A 341 12.80 -3.90 22.24
N SER A 342 13.07 -5.02 22.92
CA SER A 342 14.43 -5.42 23.33
C SER A 342 15.37 -5.75 22.16
N ASP A 343 14.89 -6.45 21.14
CA ASP A 343 15.70 -6.84 19.98
C ASP A 343 16.00 -5.62 19.10
N TYR A 344 15.11 -4.61 19.11
CA TYR A 344 15.31 -3.33 18.45
C TYR A 344 16.31 -2.47 19.22
N ALA A 345 16.23 -2.42 20.55
CA ALA A 345 17.24 -1.80 21.41
C ALA A 345 18.64 -2.33 21.08
N ASP A 346 18.78 -3.66 21.11
CA ASP A 346 20.04 -4.36 20.96
C ASP A 346 20.60 -4.25 19.54
N SER A 347 19.74 -4.41 18.53
CA SER A 347 20.12 -4.24 17.12
C SER A 347 20.50 -2.80 16.81
N THR A 348 19.73 -1.82 17.31
CA THR A 348 20.05 -0.39 17.17
C THR A 348 21.39 -0.11 17.85
N GLN A 349 21.61 -0.58 19.07
CA GLN A 349 22.85 -0.33 19.78
C GLN A 349 24.06 -0.98 19.10
N LYS A 350 23.93 -2.22 18.61
CA LYS A 350 25.01 -2.94 17.90
C LYS A 350 25.30 -2.35 16.53
N THR A 351 24.26 -2.02 15.76
CA THR A 351 24.41 -1.44 14.41
C THR A 351 24.91 0.00 14.50
N THR A 352 24.39 0.81 15.43
CA THR A 352 24.87 2.18 15.65
C THR A 352 26.30 2.20 16.20
N LYS A 353 26.66 1.27 17.10
CA LYS A 353 28.05 1.12 17.57
C LYS A 353 28.97 0.63 16.46
N GLY A 354 28.50 -0.30 15.62
CA GLY A 354 29.22 -0.79 14.45
C GLY A 354 29.48 0.32 13.45
N GLU A 355 28.44 1.06 13.06
CA GLU A 355 28.52 2.19 12.15
C GLU A 355 29.33 3.36 12.72
N LEU A 356 29.16 3.70 14.00
CA LEU A 356 30.01 4.68 14.67
C LEU A 356 31.47 4.24 14.70
N LEU A 357 31.76 2.94 14.86
CA LEU A 357 33.12 2.41 14.80
C LEU A 357 33.69 2.45 13.38
N THR A 358 32.90 2.17 12.35
CA THR A 358 33.34 2.35 10.94
C THR A 358 33.52 3.83 10.60
N LEU A 359 32.65 4.72 11.07
CA LEU A 359 32.75 6.17 10.87
C LEU A 359 33.95 6.75 11.62
N LEU A 360 34.21 6.30 12.87
CA LEU A 360 35.42 6.62 13.62
C LEU A 360 36.68 6.13 12.91
N LYS A 361 36.70 4.89 12.42
CA LYS A 361 37.81 4.36 11.62
C LYS A 361 38.00 5.14 10.34
N THR A 362 36.92 5.51 9.66
CA THR A 362 36.99 6.27 8.40
C THR A 362 37.53 7.68 8.64
N ILE A 363 37.14 8.34 9.74
CA ILE A 363 37.67 9.66 10.13
C ILE A 363 39.13 9.56 10.59
N ASP A 364 39.51 8.48 11.26
CA ASP A 364 40.89 8.23 11.71
C ASP A 364 41.82 7.87 10.55
N GLU A 365 41.33 7.08 9.58
CA GLU A 365 42.07 6.63 8.39
C GLU A 365 42.07 7.67 7.24
N ASP A 366 41.23 8.70 7.29
CA ASP A 366 41.23 9.77 6.28
C ASP A 366 42.51 10.61 6.35
N SER A 367 43.37 10.45 5.34
CA SER A 367 44.64 11.16 5.18
C SER A 367 44.48 12.65 4.85
N LYS A 368 43.27 13.13 4.54
CA LYS A 368 42.99 14.52 4.17
C LYS A 368 42.64 15.41 5.36
N LEU A 369 42.30 14.85 6.51
CA LEU A 369 41.94 15.59 7.72
C LEU A 369 43.16 15.78 8.62
N SER A 370 43.42 17.01 9.08
CA SER A 370 44.51 17.25 10.03
C SER A 370 44.15 16.70 11.43
N ALA A 371 45.16 16.36 12.24
CA ALA A 371 44.95 15.84 13.60
C ALA A 371 44.08 16.75 14.49
N LYS A 372 44.02 18.05 14.18
CA LYS A 372 43.21 19.04 14.90
C LYS A 372 41.73 18.99 14.51
N GLU A 373 41.42 18.62 13.26
CA GLU A 373 40.05 18.48 12.74
C GLU A 373 39.45 17.14 13.14
N LYS A 374 40.26 16.06 13.12
CA LYS A 374 39.88 14.75 13.66
C LYS A 374 39.46 14.86 15.13
N LYS A 375 40.24 15.61 15.92
CA LYS A 375 39.93 15.85 17.34
C LYS A 375 38.67 16.70 17.57
N LYS A 376 38.34 17.61 16.64
CA LYS A 376 37.13 18.45 16.70
C LYS A 376 35.86 17.66 16.33
N LEU A 377 35.94 16.80 15.32
CA LEU A 377 34.84 15.92 14.91
C LEU A 377 34.51 14.85 15.97
N LEU A 378 35.53 14.38 16.70
CA LEU A 378 35.38 13.41 17.80
C LEU A 378 34.92 14.05 19.13
N ALA A 379 35.03 15.37 19.28
CA ALA A 379 34.78 16.06 20.56
C ALA A 379 33.32 16.54 20.75
N SER A 380 32.40 16.29 19.80
CA SER A 380 30.99 16.68 19.94
C SER A 380 30.02 15.52 19.81
N PRO A 381 29.76 14.77 20.88
CA PRO A 381 28.52 14.02 21.03
C PRO A 381 27.56 14.83 21.91
N SER A 382 26.77 15.71 21.31
CA SER A 382 25.49 16.11 21.92
C SER A 382 24.58 14.88 21.84
N ARG A 383 24.49 14.15 22.97
CA ARG A 383 23.53 13.10 23.32
C ARG A 383 22.90 12.37 22.12
N LEU A 384 23.51 11.26 21.70
CA LEU A 384 22.89 10.31 20.76
C LEU A 384 21.54 9.84 21.34
N VAL A 385 20.44 10.41 20.84
CA VAL A 385 19.08 9.92 21.10
C VAL A 385 18.98 8.53 20.47
N THR A 386 18.59 7.52 21.25
CA THR A 386 18.48 6.14 20.74
C THR A 386 17.28 6.01 19.80
N ALA A 387 17.33 5.07 18.84
CA ALA A 387 16.22 4.89 17.91
C ALA A 387 14.93 4.38 18.61
N GLU A 388 15.05 3.81 19.81
CA GLU A 388 13.94 3.53 20.72
C GLU A 388 13.30 4.79 21.27
N GLU A 389 14.11 5.74 21.76
CA GLU A 389 13.61 7.04 22.18
C GLU A 389 12.92 7.76 21.02
N LEU A 390 13.39 7.61 19.78
CA LEU A 390 12.73 8.17 18.58
C LEU A 390 11.42 7.46 18.22
N LEU A 391 11.34 6.13 18.31
CA LEU A 391 10.12 5.37 18.01
C LEU A 391 9.04 5.56 19.08
N GLU A 392 9.42 5.61 20.37
CA GLU A 392 8.50 5.98 21.44
C GLU A 392 8.04 7.44 21.32
N THR A 393 8.95 8.33 20.91
CA THR A 393 8.58 9.72 20.61
C THR A 393 7.63 9.77 19.41
N ALA A 394 7.84 8.98 18.35
CA ALA A 394 6.95 8.91 17.18
C ALA A 394 5.55 8.39 17.54
N LYS A 395 5.45 7.32 18.35
CA LYS A 395 4.16 6.82 18.87
C LYS A 395 3.49 7.85 19.79
N GLY A 396 4.28 8.54 20.60
CA GLY A 396 3.81 9.66 21.43
C GLY A 396 3.24 10.79 20.58
N VAL A 397 3.91 11.15 19.49
CA VAL A 397 3.49 12.18 18.54
C VAL A 397 2.23 11.76 17.77
N THR A 398 2.08 10.50 17.35
CA THR A 398 0.85 10.03 16.69
C THR A 398 -0.35 10.03 17.65
N ASN A 399 -0.15 9.60 18.90
CA ASN A 399 -1.21 9.61 19.90
C ASN A 399 -1.58 11.04 20.30
N MET A 400 -0.59 11.94 20.39
CA MET A 400 -0.79 13.37 20.62
C MET A 400 -1.54 14.02 19.46
N ALA A 401 -1.16 13.75 18.21
CA ALA A 401 -1.85 14.25 17.02
C ALA A 401 -3.30 13.75 16.92
N LEU A 402 -3.55 12.48 17.29
CA LEU A 402 -4.91 11.93 17.33
C LEU A 402 -5.75 12.57 18.44
N ALA A 403 -5.19 12.74 19.64
CA ALA A 403 -5.87 13.43 20.74
C ALA A 403 -6.19 14.89 20.36
N HIS A 404 -5.23 15.58 19.76
CA HIS A 404 -5.38 16.92 19.22
C HIS A 404 -6.48 16.99 18.15
N GLU A 405 -6.52 16.03 17.22
CA GLU A 405 -7.55 15.95 16.18
C GLU A 405 -8.94 15.78 16.79
N ILE A 406 -9.12 14.89 17.77
CA ILE A 406 -10.40 14.65 18.45
C ILE A 406 -10.87 15.90 19.20
N VAL A 407 -9.97 16.69 19.79
CA VAL A 407 -10.33 17.89 20.56
C VAL A 407 -10.65 19.07 19.66
N VAL A 408 -9.80 19.36 18.67
CA VAL A 408 -9.91 20.58 17.86
C VAL A 408 -10.97 20.43 16.78
N ASN A 409 -11.12 19.24 16.19
CA ASN A 409 -12.13 18.99 15.17
C ASN A 409 -13.41 18.45 15.81
N GLY A 410 -14.35 19.35 16.11
CA GLY A 410 -15.67 19.04 16.67
C GLY A 410 -16.47 17.98 15.89
N ASP A 411 -16.24 17.89 14.57
CA ASP A 411 -16.93 16.98 13.67
C ASP A 411 -16.13 15.69 13.39
N PHE A 412 -15.02 15.47 14.12
CA PHE A 412 -14.19 14.29 13.92
C PHE A 412 -15.01 13.00 14.03
N ARG A 413 -15.00 12.22 12.94
CA ARG A 413 -15.58 10.90 12.82
C ARG A 413 -14.58 9.98 12.13
N ILE A 414 -14.43 8.79 12.67
CA ILE A 414 -13.77 7.68 12.02
C ILE A 414 -14.62 7.33 10.79
N LYS A 415 -14.01 7.46 9.61
CA LYS A 415 -14.62 7.06 8.34
C LYS A 415 -14.21 5.62 8.01
N PRO A 416 -15.08 4.84 7.35
CA PRO A 416 -14.67 3.58 6.76
C PRO A 416 -13.50 3.82 5.79
N VAL A 417 -12.53 2.90 5.76
CA VAL A 417 -11.43 2.97 4.78
C VAL A 417 -12.00 2.60 3.41
N GLU A 418 -12.29 3.62 2.61
CA GLU A 418 -12.67 3.47 1.21
C GLU A 418 -11.40 3.37 0.36
N LEU A 419 -11.09 2.17 -0.11
CA LEU A 419 -9.99 1.95 -1.05
C LEU A 419 -10.37 2.56 -2.42
N PRO A 420 -9.46 3.27 -3.11
CA PRO A 420 -9.71 3.80 -4.45
C PRO A 420 -10.16 2.71 -5.41
N GLU A 421 -11.13 3.01 -6.29
CA GLU A 421 -11.78 2.02 -7.17
C GLU A 421 -10.79 1.30 -8.09
N ASP A 422 -9.74 2.00 -8.53
CA ASP A 422 -8.71 1.49 -9.44
C ASP A 422 -7.53 0.81 -8.71
N SER A 423 -7.58 0.69 -7.38
CA SER A 423 -6.49 0.09 -6.61
C SER A 423 -6.47 -1.44 -6.77
N LEU A 424 -5.27 -1.99 -6.98
CA LEU A 424 -5.03 -3.43 -6.99
C LEU A 424 -5.53 -4.09 -5.68
N GLU A 425 -5.41 -3.38 -4.56
CA GLU A 425 -5.84 -3.83 -3.24
C GLU A 425 -7.36 -4.04 -3.16
N LYS A 426 -8.19 -3.10 -3.66
CA LYS A 426 -9.64 -3.26 -3.71
C LYS A 426 -10.03 -4.45 -4.59
N ARG A 427 -9.41 -4.57 -5.78
CA ARG A 427 -9.67 -5.68 -6.70
C ARG A 427 -9.31 -7.04 -6.11
N ILE A 428 -8.18 -7.15 -5.42
CA ILE A 428 -7.78 -8.37 -4.71
C ILE A 428 -8.77 -8.70 -3.59
N LYS A 429 -9.14 -7.70 -2.78
CA LYS A 429 -10.11 -7.87 -1.69
C LYS A 429 -11.45 -8.38 -2.21
N ASP A 430 -11.97 -7.79 -3.29
CA ASP A 430 -13.25 -8.18 -3.90
C ASP A 430 -13.20 -9.59 -4.47
N ILE A 431 -12.10 -9.99 -5.13
CA ILE A 431 -11.91 -11.36 -5.66
C ILE A 431 -11.88 -12.38 -4.53
N VAL A 432 -11.14 -12.10 -3.44
CA VAL A 432 -11.03 -13.00 -2.28
C VAL A 432 -12.38 -13.13 -1.57
N HIS A 433 -13.07 -12.00 -1.34
CA HIS A 433 -14.39 -12.00 -0.71
C HIS A 433 -15.40 -12.77 -1.58
N LYS A 434 -15.37 -12.58 -2.90
CA LYS A 434 -16.23 -13.33 -3.82
C LYS A 434 -15.95 -14.84 -3.76
N ALA A 435 -14.67 -15.23 -3.85
CA ALA A 435 -14.28 -16.64 -3.79
C ALA A 435 -14.71 -17.31 -2.48
N PHE A 436 -14.64 -16.59 -1.35
CA PHE A 436 -15.12 -17.07 -0.06
C PHE A 436 -16.64 -17.35 -0.07
N TRP A 437 -17.45 -16.40 -0.53
CA TRP A 437 -18.90 -16.58 -0.58
C TRP A 437 -19.33 -17.64 -1.60
N ASP A 438 -18.63 -17.76 -2.73
CA ASP A 438 -18.85 -18.81 -3.73
C ASP A 438 -18.54 -20.20 -3.13
N CYS A 439 -17.47 -20.33 -2.33
CA CYS A 439 -17.16 -21.56 -1.61
C CYS A 439 -18.21 -21.89 -0.54
N LEU A 440 -18.67 -20.91 0.24
CA LEU A 440 -19.72 -21.12 1.24
C LEU A 440 -21.03 -21.59 0.59
N GLY A 441 -21.40 -20.98 -0.55
CA GLY A 441 -22.56 -21.40 -1.32
C GLY A 441 -22.44 -22.83 -1.85
N ALA A 442 -21.27 -23.22 -2.35
CA ALA A 442 -21.01 -24.59 -2.81
C ALA A 442 -21.16 -25.61 -1.68
N GLN A 443 -20.63 -25.34 -0.49
CA GLN A 443 -20.69 -26.24 0.67
C GLN A 443 -22.09 -26.43 1.24
N LEU A 444 -22.90 -25.38 1.26
CA LEU A 444 -24.30 -25.45 1.68
C LEU A 444 -25.17 -26.20 0.66
N GLY A 445 -24.71 -26.32 -0.59
CA GLY A 445 -25.38 -27.07 -1.66
C GLY A 445 -24.94 -28.53 -1.81
N GLU A 446 -23.97 -29.01 -1.01
CA GLU A 446 -23.56 -30.42 -0.99
C GLU A 446 -24.62 -31.32 -0.30
N ASP A 447 -24.66 -32.61 -0.64
CA ASP A 447 -25.55 -33.60 -0.01
C ASP A 447 -24.72 -34.72 0.64
N PRO A 448 -24.56 -34.74 1.99
CA PRO A 448 -25.14 -33.82 2.98
C PRO A 448 -24.40 -32.45 3.07
N PRO A 449 -25.10 -31.37 3.48
CA PRO A 449 -24.53 -30.02 3.53
C PRO A 449 -23.42 -29.87 4.57
N ALA A 450 -22.34 -29.20 4.20
CA ALA A 450 -21.21 -28.92 5.08
C ALA A 450 -21.31 -27.52 5.72
N TYR A 451 -21.46 -27.46 7.05
CA TYR A 451 -21.66 -26.21 7.79
C TYR A 451 -20.37 -25.58 8.36
N ASP A 452 -19.19 -26.13 8.07
CA ASP A 452 -17.91 -25.73 8.69
C ASP A 452 -17.59 -24.23 8.58
N HIS A 453 -17.85 -23.60 7.43
CA HIS A 453 -17.62 -22.17 7.25
C HIS A 453 -18.72 -21.31 7.87
N ALA A 454 -19.98 -21.77 7.85
CA ALA A 454 -21.09 -21.07 8.49
C ALA A 454 -20.88 -20.97 10.01
N ILE A 455 -20.38 -22.03 10.65
CA ILE A 455 -20.09 -22.05 12.10
C ILE A 455 -18.99 -21.03 12.44
N LYS A 456 -17.94 -20.92 11.62
CA LYS A 456 -16.88 -19.91 11.80
C LYS A 456 -17.44 -18.48 11.70
N LEU A 457 -18.28 -18.23 10.70
CA LEU A 457 -18.93 -16.92 10.52
C LEU A 457 -19.81 -16.55 11.72
N VAL A 458 -20.57 -17.50 12.26
CA VAL A 458 -21.35 -17.29 13.49
C VAL A 458 -20.44 -16.96 14.68
N GLY A 459 -19.27 -17.63 14.79
CA GLY A 459 -18.27 -17.31 15.79
C GLY A 459 -17.73 -15.88 15.67
N GLU A 460 -17.43 -15.44 14.45
CA GLU A 460 -16.99 -14.06 14.19
C GLU A 460 -18.09 -13.04 14.52
N ILE A 461 -19.35 -13.35 14.21
CA ILE A 461 -20.51 -12.53 14.57
C ILE A 461 -20.64 -12.44 16.09
N ARG A 462 -20.53 -13.56 16.80
CA ARG A 462 -20.56 -13.60 18.27
C ARG A 462 -19.50 -12.69 18.87
N GLU A 463 -18.24 -12.84 18.46
CA GLU A 463 -17.14 -12.03 18.98
C GLU A 463 -17.34 -10.54 18.66
N THR A 464 -17.84 -10.22 17.45
CA THR A 464 -18.15 -8.85 17.05
C THR A 464 -19.26 -8.24 17.91
N LEU A 465 -20.36 -8.97 18.13
CA LEU A 465 -21.47 -8.50 18.98
C LEU A 465 -21.01 -8.31 20.43
N LEU A 466 -20.20 -9.23 20.96
CA LEU A 466 -19.63 -9.12 22.30
C LEU A 466 -18.67 -7.93 22.44
N SER A 467 -17.98 -7.53 21.36
CA SER A 467 -17.08 -6.38 21.35
C SER A 467 -17.81 -5.03 21.51
N PHE A 468 -19.09 -4.95 21.12
CA PHE A 468 -19.91 -3.75 21.29
C PHE A 468 -20.44 -3.58 22.71
N LEU A 469 -20.43 -4.64 23.53
CA LEU A 469 -21.00 -4.60 24.86
C LEU A 469 -20.02 -4.02 25.89
N LEU A 470 -20.44 -2.95 26.55
CA LEU A 470 -19.77 -2.40 27.73
C LEU A 470 -19.79 -3.42 28.89
N PRO A 471 -18.84 -3.34 29.84
CA PRO A 471 -18.73 -4.27 30.97
C PRO A 471 -20.01 -4.40 31.83
N GLY A 472 -20.90 -3.39 31.81
CA GLY A 472 -22.16 -3.40 32.56
C GLY A 472 -23.29 -4.25 31.93
N HIS A 473 -23.17 -4.66 30.66
CA HIS A 473 -24.24 -5.39 29.94
C HIS A 473 -24.16 -6.92 30.14
N THR A 474 -24.07 -7.37 31.39
CA THR A 474 -23.86 -8.79 31.72
C THR A 474 -25.00 -9.70 31.27
N ARG A 475 -26.26 -9.25 31.38
CA ARG A 475 -27.44 -10.02 30.96
C ARG A 475 -27.44 -10.31 29.44
N LEU A 476 -27.20 -9.30 28.62
CA LEU A 476 -27.18 -9.44 27.16
C LEU A 476 -25.95 -10.24 26.70
N ARG A 477 -24.79 -10.03 27.35
CA ARG A 477 -23.57 -10.83 27.12
C ARG A 477 -23.80 -12.32 27.38
N ASN A 478 -24.49 -12.67 28.45
CA ASN A 478 -24.83 -14.06 28.77
C ASN A 478 -25.80 -14.64 27.73
N GLN A 479 -26.85 -13.91 27.35
CA GLN A 479 -27.80 -14.34 26.33
C GLN A 479 -27.14 -14.62 24.98
N ILE A 480 -26.22 -13.76 24.52
CA ILE A 480 -25.48 -13.97 23.27
C ILE A 480 -24.58 -15.20 23.38
N THR A 481 -23.92 -15.38 24.53
CA THR A 481 -22.99 -16.50 24.74
C THR A 481 -23.71 -17.85 24.78
N GLU A 482 -24.91 -17.89 25.37
CA GLU A 482 -25.73 -19.10 25.50
C GLU A 482 -26.38 -19.51 24.18
N VAL A 483 -26.91 -18.54 23.41
CA VAL A 483 -27.58 -18.83 22.13
C VAL A 483 -26.58 -19.06 20.99
N LEU A 484 -25.46 -18.35 20.98
CA LEU A 484 -24.38 -18.51 19.97
C LEU A 484 -23.26 -19.41 20.50
N ASP A 485 -23.61 -20.56 21.08
CA ASP A 485 -22.63 -21.57 21.52
C ASP A 485 -22.13 -22.40 20.33
N LEU A 486 -20.84 -22.28 20.02
CA LEU A 486 -20.22 -22.94 18.87
C LEU A 486 -20.20 -24.47 19.00
N ASP A 487 -20.08 -24.99 20.22
CA ASP A 487 -20.05 -26.43 20.46
C ASP A 487 -21.46 -27.02 20.28
N LEU A 488 -22.48 -26.32 20.76
CA LEU A 488 -23.88 -26.71 20.57
C LEU A 488 -24.30 -26.62 19.09
N ILE A 489 -23.99 -25.51 18.41
CA ILE A 489 -24.31 -25.31 16.99
C ILE A 489 -23.63 -26.37 16.11
N LYS A 490 -22.38 -26.74 16.45
CA LYS A 490 -21.67 -27.82 15.75
C LYS A 490 -22.35 -29.17 15.95
N GLN A 491 -22.79 -29.48 17.18
CA GLN A 491 -23.55 -30.71 17.46
C GLN A 491 -24.88 -30.75 16.71
N GLU A 492 -25.62 -29.65 16.67
CA GLU A 492 -26.88 -29.55 15.91
C GLU A 492 -26.65 -29.73 14.41
N ALA A 493 -25.55 -29.20 13.87
CA ALA A 493 -25.16 -29.36 12.47
C ALA A 493 -24.84 -30.83 12.12
N GLU A 494 -24.08 -31.54 12.96
CA GLU A 494 -23.70 -32.95 12.76
C GLU A 494 -24.91 -33.89 12.76
N HIS A 495 -25.98 -33.53 13.48
CA HIS A 495 -27.23 -34.30 13.55
C HIS A 495 -28.31 -33.81 12.55
N GLY A 496 -27.99 -32.82 11.71
CA GLY A 496 -28.93 -32.26 10.73
C GLY A 496 -30.11 -31.49 11.34
N ALA A 497 -29.97 -31.02 12.58
CA ALA A 497 -31.01 -30.30 13.34
C ALA A 497 -30.79 -28.77 13.37
N LEU A 498 -29.71 -28.26 12.78
CA LEU A 498 -29.37 -26.84 12.80
C LEU A 498 -30.37 -26.00 12.00
N ASP A 499 -31.02 -25.04 12.67
CA ASP A 499 -31.89 -24.05 12.04
C ASP A 499 -31.18 -22.68 11.93
N ILE A 500 -30.64 -22.42 10.75
CA ILE A 500 -29.91 -21.17 10.44
C ILE A 500 -30.84 -19.96 10.46
N SER A 501 -32.12 -20.12 10.11
CA SER A 501 -33.09 -19.02 10.08
C SER A 501 -33.36 -18.49 11.49
N ARG A 502 -33.56 -19.40 12.46
CA ARG A 502 -33.74 -19.03 13.87
C ARG A 502 -32.52 -18.34 14.46
N LEU A 503 -31.32 -18.81 14.09
CA LEU A 503 -30.06 -18.21 14.52
C LEU A 503 -29.90 -16.78 13.96
N ALA A 504 -30.23 -16.60 12.68
CA ALA A 504 -30.18 -15.30 12.03
C ALA A 504 -31.21 -14.32 12.61
N GLU A 505 -32.43 -14.77 12.91
CA GLU A 505 -33.45 -13.95 13.58
C GLU A 505 -32.97 -13.44 14.94
N PHE A 506 -32.30 -14.30 15.73
CA PHE A 506 -31.71 -13.90 17.00
C PHE A 506 -30.59 -12.86 16.79
N ILE A 507 -29.67 -13.11 15.85
CA ILE A 507 -28.58 -12.18 15.52
C ILE A 507 -29.13 -10.81 15.09
N ILE A 508 -30.11 -10.79 14.18
CA ILE A 508 -30.78 -9.57 13.70
C ILE A 508 -31.50 -8.87 14.86
N GLY A 509 -32.15 -9.63 15.75
CA GLY A 509 -32.78 -9.09 16.96
C GLY A 509 -31.78 -8.40 17.88
N VAL A 510 -30.64 -9.03 18.17
CA VAL A 510 -29.56 -8.44 18.96
C VAL A 510 -28.97 -7.22 18.25
N MET A 511 -28.73 -7.28 16.94
CA MET A 511 -28.27 -6.13 16.16
C MET A 511 -29.25 -4.96 16.25
N GLY A 512 -30.55 -5.22 16.13
CA GLY A 512 -31.58 -4.18 16.30
C GLY A 512 -31.57 -3.53 17.68
N THR A 513 -31.19 -4.26 18.74
CA THR A 513 -31.06 -3.67 20.08
C THR A 513 -29.78 -2.84 20.28
N LEU A 514 -28.73 -3.09 19.50
CA LEU A 514 -27.42 -2.44 19.63
C LEU A 514 -27.16 -1.35 18.57
N CYS A 515 -27.96 -1.30 17.52
CA CYS A 515 -27.83 -0.32 16.44
C CYS A 515 -28.25 1.09 16.88
N ALA A 516 -27.69 2.09 16.19
CA ALA A 516 -28.22 3.44 16.25
C ALA A 516 -29.54 3.53 15.46
N PRO A 517 -30.49 4.42 15.83
CA PRO A 517 -31.79 4.54 15.14
C PRO A 517 -31.69 4.78 13.63
N ALA A 518 -30.58 5.38 13.17
CA ALA A 518 -30.32 5.59 11.75
C ALA A 518 -30.12 4.29 10.95
N ARG A 519 -29.92 3.14 11.61
CA ARG A 519 -29.67 1.83 11.00
C ARG A 519 -30.86 0.88 11.11
N ASP A 520 -31.97 1.31 11.70
CA ASP A 520 -33.16 0.49 11.86
C ASP A 520 -33.71 0.02 10.49
N GLU A 521 -33.63 0.87 9.47
CA GLU A 521 -34.00 0.51 8.08
C GLU A 521 -33.09 -0.59 7.51
N ASP A 522 -31.79 -0.55 7.79
CA ASP A 522 -30.82 -1.52 7.30
C ASP A 522 -31.02 -2.88 8.00
N VAL A 523 -31.28 -2.87 9.30
CA VAL A 523 -31.63 -4.09 10.07
C VAL A 523 -32.96 -4.68 9.61
N GLN A 524 -33.93 -3.85 9.21
CA GLN A 524 -35.20 -4.33 8.68
C GLN A 524 -35.03 -5.03 7.33
N LYS A 525 -34.17 -4.51 6.43
CA LYS A 525 -33.84 -5.16 5.16
C LYS A 525 -33.21 -6.55 5.35
N LEU A 526 -32.50 -6.79 6.46
CA LEU A 526 -31.93 -8.13 6.76
C LEU A 526 -33.02 -9.18 6.98
N LYS A 527 -34.20 -8.79 7.50
CA LYS A 527 -35.32 -9.71 7.74
C LYS A 527 -35.99 -10.17 6.44
N ASP A 528 -35.83 -9.42 5.36
CA ASP A 528 -36.45 -9.71 4.07
C ASP A 528 -35.61 -10.71 3.24
N ILE A 529 -34.39 -11.03 3.67
CA ILE A 529 -33.47 -11.93 2.95
C ILE A 529 -33.68 -13.38 3.41
N THR A 530 -34.18 -14.22 2.51
CA THR A 530 -34.45 -15.65 2.78
C THR A 530 -33.27 -16.57 2.47
N GLU A 531 -32.33 -16.12 1.64
CA GLU A 531 -31.16 -16.90 1.20
C GLU A 531 -30.00 -16.78 2.22
N ILE A 532 -29.41 -17.91 2.63
CA ILE A 532 -28.41 -17.97 3.72
C ILE A 532 -27.14 -17.16 3.41
N VAL A 533 -26.56 -17.33 2.22
CA VAL A 533 -25.29 -16.67 1.85
C VAL A 533 -25.45 -15.14 1.71
N PRO A 534 -26.46 -14.63 0.98
CA PRO A 534 -26.78 -13.20 0.95
C PRO A 534 -27.08 -12.63 2.34
N LEU A 535 -27.75 -13.40 3.20
CA LEU A 535 -28.09 -12.97 4.56
C LEU A 535 -26.84 -12.75 5.41
N PHE A 536 -25.91 -13.72 5.48
CA PHE A 536 -24.64 -13.54 6.19
C PHE A 536 -23.84 -12.36 5.62
N ARG A 537 -23.77 -12.22 4.29
CA ARG A 537 -23.07 -11.08 3.67
C ARG A 537 -23.66 -9.74 4.08
N ALA A 538 -24.99 -9.64 4.13
CA ALA A 538 -25.67 -8.42 4.55
C ALA A 538 -25.51 -8.15 6.05
N ILE A 539 -25.53 -9.19 6.89
CA ILE A 539 -25.25 -9.09 8.33
C ILE A 539 -23.85 -8.50 8.57
N PHE A 540 -22.81 -9.05 7.93
CA PHE A 540 -21.45 -8.52 8.08
C PHE A 540 -21.31 -7.07 7.59
N ALA A 541 -21.99 -6.70 6.50
CA ALA A 541 -22.00 -5.33 6.02
C ALA A 541 -22.59 -4.36 7.06
N VAL A 542 -23.71 -4.73 7.70
CA VAL A 542 -24.30 -3.91 8.77
C VAL A 542 -23.41 -3.90 10.01
N LEU A 543 -22.83 -5.04 10.42
CA LEU A 543 -21.90 -5.12 11.55
C LEU A 543 -20.66 -4.23 11.35
N ASP A 544 -20.11 -4.15 10.14
CA ASP A 544 -18.97 -3.28 9.86
C ASP A 544 -19.35 -1.80 9.96
N MET A 545 -20.55 -1.40 9.53
CA MET A 545 -21.07 -0.05 9.76
C MET A 545 -21.30 0.21 11.26
N MET A 546 -21.81 -0.78 12.00
CA MET A 546 -21.98 -0.68 13.46
C MET A 546 -20.64 -0.49 14.19
N LYS A 547 -19.55 -1.14 13.75
CA LYS A 547 -18.20 -0.91 14.32
C LYS A 547 -17.81 0.56 14.25
N VAL A 548 -18.05 1.18 13.09
CA VAL A 548 -17.76 2.60 12.87
C VAL A 548 -18.68 3.48 13.71
N ASP A 549 -19.97 3.17 13.79
CA ASP A 549 -20.94 3.90 14.61
C ASP A 549 -20.59 3.84 16.10
N MET A 550 -20.20 2.66 16.61
CA MET A 550 -19.75 2.46 17.99
C MET A 550 -18.44 3.17 18.30
N ALA A 551 -17.48 3.14 17.37
CA ALA A 551 -16.23 3.88 17.53
C ALA A 551 -16.48 5.39 17.56
N ASN A 552 -17.35 5.90 16.67
CA ASN A 552 -17.74 7.31 16.64
C ASN A 552 -18.53 7.74 17.88
N PHE A 553 -19.40 6.88 18.39
CA PHE A 553 -20.10 7.10 19.65
C PHE A 553 -19.10 7.18 20.82
N ALA A 554 -18.19 6.20 20.94
CA ALA A 554 -17.16 6.17 21.99
C ALA A 554 -16.26 7.42 21.95
N VAL A 555 -15.83 7.83 20.76
CA VAL A 555 -15.07 9.08 20.57
C VAL A 555 -15.88 10.29 21.04
N SER A 556 -17.17 10.36 20.68
CA SER A 556 -18.06 11.44 21.08
C SER A 556 -18.30 11.47 22.59
N SER A 557 -18.42 10.31 23.25
CA SER A 557 -18.60 10.19 24.70
C SER A 557 -17.33 10.56 25.49
N ILE A 558 -16.15 10.21 24.98
CA ILE A 558 -14.87 10.48 25.64
C ILE A 558 -14.42 11.94 25.41
N ARG A 559 -14.84 12.57 24.30
CA ARG A 559 -14.43 13.92 23.91
C ARG A 559 -14.51 14.98 25.02
N PRO A 560 -15.59 15.10 25.82
CA PRO A 560 -15.64 16.09 26.91
C PRO A 560 -14.55 15.88 27.96
N HIS A 561 -14.25 14.63 28.30
CA HIS A 561 -13.19 14.27 29.25
C HIS A 561 -11.80 14.52 28.64
N LEU A 562 -11.62 14.22 27.36
CA LEU A 562 -10.40 14.50 26.62
C LEU A 562 -10.14 16.01 26.57
N MET A 563 -11.16 16.83 26.27
CA MET A 563 -11.04 18.30 26.22
C MET A 563 -10.53 18.87 27.56
N GLN A 564 -11.02 18.36 28.69
CA GLN A 564 -10.62 18.80 30.02
C GLN A 564 -9.14 18.56 30.35
N GLN A 565 -8.51 17.53 29.77
CA GLN A 565 -7.13 17.12 30.07
C GLN A 565 -6.16 17.34 28.91
N SER A 566 -6.68 17.74 27.75
CA SER A 566 -5.91 17.81 26.50
C SER A 566 -4.79 18.85 26.54
N VAL A 567 -5.04 19.99 27.17
CA VAL A 567 -4.08 21.08 27.27
C VAL A 567 -2.86 20.65 28.10
N GLU A 568 -3.08 20.04 29.26
CA GLU A 568 -2.00 19.53 30.10
C GLU A 568 -1.28 18.35 29.43
N TYR A 569 -2.02 17.48 28.74
CA TYR A 569 -1.44 16.35 28.03
C TYR A 569 -0.51 16.79 26.90
N GLU A 570 -0.97 17.66 26.00
CA GLU A 570 -0.16 18.20 24.89
C GLU A 570 1.03 18.97 25.40
N ARG A 571 0.85 19.84 26.42
CA ARG A 571 1.95 20.61 27.00
C ARG A 571 3.02 19.69 27.60
N ARG A 572 2.63 18.69 28.38
CA ARG A 572 3.58 17.73 28.98
C ARG A 572 4.32 16.94 27.90
N LYS A 573 3.62 16.47 26.86
CA LYS A 573 4.24 15.74 25.75
C LYS A 573 5.18 16.61 24.92
N PHE A 574 4.82 17.86 24.70
CA PHE A 574 5.70 18.82 24.03
C PHE A 574 6.93 19.15 24.89
N GLN A 575 6.77 19.30 26.21
CA GLN A 575 7.88 19.48 27.14
C GLN A 575 8.86 18.29 27.09
N GLU A 576 8.35 17.06 27.11
CA GLU A 576 9.17 15.84 26.95
C GLU A 576 9.95 15.85 25.61
N LEU A 577 9.40 16.46 24.55
CA LEU A 577 10.08 16.61 23.26
C LEU A 577 11.19 17.69 23.31
N LEU A 578 10.92 18.83 23.95
CA LEU A 578 11.88 19.93 24.12
C LEU A 578 13.09 19.51 24.97
N GLU A 579 12.88 18.74 26.03
CA GLU A 579 13.97 18.24 26.89
C GLU A 579 14.94 17.31 26.15
N LYS A 580 14.45 16.64 25.11
CA LYS A 580 15.27 15.81 24.22
C LYS A 580 15.96 16.64 23.13
N GLN A 581 15.45 17.82 22.80
CA GLN A 581 15.98 18.71 21.75
C GLN A 581 15.99 20.19 22.20
N PRO A 582 17.04 20.64 22.91
CA PRO A 582 17.08 21.97 23.53
C PRO A 582 17.13 23.17 22.56
N ASN A 583 17.37 22.97 21.26
CA ASN A 583 17.42 24.02 20.23
C ASN A 583 16.29 23.87 19.17
N SER A 584 15.09 23.47 19.58
CA SER A 584 13.99 23.10 18.66
C SER A 584 12.89 24.16 18.48
N LEU A 585 13.10 25.40 18.92
CA LEU A 585 12.12 26.50 18.84
C LEU A 585 12.62 27.68 18.00
N ASP A 586 13.52 27.43 17.05
CA ASP A 586 14.12 28.47 16.22
C ASP A 586 13.07 29.11 15.30
N PHE A 587 12.16 28.33 14.70
CA PHE A 587 11.14 28.89 13.81
C PHE A 587 10.05 29.64 14.58
N VAL A 588 9.63 29.17 15.76
CA VAL A 588 8.74 29.93 16.67
C VAL A 588 9.36 31.27 17.06
N THR A 589 10.65 31.28 17.39
CA THR A 589 11.35 32.49 17.82
C THR A 589 11.44 33.51 16.68
N GLN A 590 11.87 33.08 15.49
CA GLN A 590 11.89 33.94 14.30
C GLN A 590 10.49 34.47 13.96
N TRP A 591 9.47 33.61 14.02
CA TRP A 591 8.09 33.96 13.71
C TRP A 591 7.54 35.06 14.63
N LEU A 592 7.73 34.93 15.95
CA LEU A 592 7.29 35.93 16.92
C LEU A 592 8.08 37.24 16.82
N GLN A 593 9.38 37.16 16.53
CA GLN A 593 10.25 38.32 16.38
C GLN A 593 9.86 39.14 15.15
N GLU A 594 9.67 38.48 14.01
CA GLU A 594 9.19 39.11 12.78
C GLU A 594 7.83 39.81 12.98
N ALA A 595 6.92 39.24 13.79
CA ALA A 595 5.64 39.84 14.13
C ALA A 595 5.77 41.07 15.04
N SER A 596 6.68 41.03 16.02
CA SER A 596 6.97 42.15 16.91
C SER A 596 7.52 43.35 16.13
N ASP A 597 8.47 43.08 15.21
CA ASP A 597 9.09 44.10 14.37
C ASP A 597 8.08 44.78 13.44
N ASP A 598 7.18 44.01 12.82
CA ASP A 598 6.13 44.54 11.96
C ASP A 598 5.16 45.43 12.73
N LEU A 599 4.70 45.02 13.91
CA LEU A 599 3.81 45.84 14.75
C LEU A 599 4.46 47.14 15.17
N ARG A 600 5.75 47.09 15.53
CA ARG A 600 6.54 48.28 15.86
C ARG A 600 6.66 49.21 14.66
N ASN A 601 6.98 48.66 13.47
CA ASN A 601 7.07 49.41 12.23
C ASN A 601 5.73 50.04 11.80
N GLN A 602 4.61 49.34 11.98
CA GLN A 602 3.27 49.86 11.69
C GLN A 602 2.89 51.00 12.62
N ARG A 603 3.21 50.90 13.92
CA ARG A 603 3.00 51.98 14.88
C ARG A 603 3.88 53.20 14.56
N CYS A 604 5.15 53.00 14.18
CA CYS A 604 6.03 54.08 13.72
C CYS A 604 5.47 54.78 12.48
N LYS A 605 4.97 54.04 11.48
CA LYS A 605 4.35 54.63 10.28
C LYS A 605 3.07 55.42 10.61
N ARG A 606 2.23 54.94 11.54
CA ARG A 606 1.02 55.66 11.97
C ARG A 606 1.37 56.92 12.77
N ALA A 607 2.40 56.88 13.62
CA ALA A 607 2.87 58.05 14.37
C ALA A 607 3.44 59.13 13.42
N LEU A 608 4.18 58.74 12.38
CA LEU A 608 4.70 59.65 11.35
C LEU A 608 3.60 60.31 10.50
N LEU A 609 2.47 59.62 10.27
CA LEU A 609 1.34 60.14 9.51
C LEU A 609 0.38 61.00 10.34
N ALA A 610 0.42 60.90 11.67
CA ALA A 610 -0.54 61.56 12.56
C ALA A 610 -0.20 63.02 12.90
N GLY A 611 1.00 63.53 12.56
CA GLY A 611 1.42 64.91 12.86
C GLY A 611 1.67 65.14 14.35
N GLU A 612 2.85 65.63 14.71
CA GLU A 612 3.26 65.85 16.10
C GLU A 612 2.38 66.87 16.85
N GLU A 613 1.70 66.44 17.92
CA GLU A 613 1.51 67.24 19.14
C GLU A 613 1.40 66.31 20.37
N ALA A 614 2.54 65.79 20.82
CA ALA A 614 2.74 65.41 22.23
C ALA A 614 4.26 65.31 22.50
N ALA A 615 4.88 66.47 22.72
CA ALA A 615 6.18 66.54 23.36
C ALA A 615 6.07 66.00 24.79
N GLY A 616 6.51 64.76 25.01
CA GLY A 616 6.65 64.14 26.31
C GLY A 616 7.42 62.82 26.17
N SER A 617 8.55 62.70 26.86
CA SER A 617 9.43 61.53 26.81
C SER A 617 8.79 60.26 27.38
N GLY A 618 7.92 59.62 26.60
CA GLY A 618 7.44 58.27 26.86
C GLY A 618 7.59 57.47 25.59
N ALA A 619 8.53 56.52 25.56
CA ALA A 619 8.55 55.49 24.54
C ALA A 619 7.14 54.92 24.41
N ALA A 620 6.56 54.91 23.19
CA ALA A 620 5.25 54.34 22.97
C ALA A 620 5.19 52.95 23.64
N PRO A 621 4.19 52.65 24.48
CA PRO A 621 4.19 51.44 25.29
C PRO A 621 4.36 50.22 24.38
N ALA A 622 5.30 49.35 24.77
CA ALA A 622 5.63 48.15 24.01
C ALA A 622 4.35 47.37 23.65
N PRO A 623 4.26 46.79 22.43
CA PRO A 623 3.10 45.99 22.07
C PRO A 623 2.91 44.87 23.10
N SER A 624 1.66 44.66 23.55
CA SER A 624 1.39 43.61 24.52
C SER A 624 1.73 42.24 23.94
N PRO A 625 2.23 41.28 24.74
CA PRO A 625 2.57 39.93 24.25
C PRO A 625 1.40 39.28 23.49
N THR A 626 0.18 39.45 23.98
CA THR A 626 -1.05 38.95 23.33
C THR A 626 -1.29 39.56 21.95
N ALA A 627 -0.99 40.85 21.76
CA ALA A 627 -1.12 41.53 20.47
C ALA A 627 -0.07 41.03 19.48
N ILE A 628 1.18 40.80 19.93
CA ILE A 628 2.24 40.21 19.10
C ILE A 628 1.83 38.81 18.65
N GLN A 629 1.35 37.97 19.58
CA GLN A 629 0.88 36.63 19.25
C GLN A 629 -0.30 36.65 18.25
N ASN A 630 -1.32 37.50 18.48
CA ASN A 630 -2.45 37.63 17.54
C ASN A 630 -1.97 38.02 16.14
N HIS A 631 -1.06 39.00 16.05
CA HIS A 631 -0.48 39.44 14.78
C HIS A 631 0.35 38.33 14.11
N ALA A 632 1.10 37.56 14.89
CA ALA A 632 1.89 36.44 14.41
C ALA A 632 1.01 35.37 13.73
N TYR A 633 -0.12 34.99 14.34
CA TYR A 633 -1.06 34.04 13.75
C TYR A 633 -1.72 34.56 12.47
N LEU A 634 -2.06 35.86 12.41
CA LEU A 634 -2.59 36.48 11.19
C LEU A 634 -1.57 36.46 10.05
N ARG A 635 -0.28 36.60 10.38
CA ARG A 635 0.79 36.55 9.40
C ARG A 635 0.94 35.16 8.79
N LEU A 636 0.69 34.09 9.55
CA LEU A 636 0.72 32.72 9.03
C LEU A 636 -0.25 32.55 7.86
N LEU A 637 -1.43 33.16 7.90
CA LEU A 637 -2.43 33.09 6.82
C LEU A 637 -1.98 33.78 5.52
N LYS A 638 -0.89 34.54 5.54
CA LYS A 638 -0.30 35.21 4.37
C LYS A 638 0.99 34.58 3.89
N TRP A 639 1.54 33.62 4.63
CA TRP A 639 2.84 33.08 4.32
C TRP A 639 2.79 32.22 3.06
N ASP A 640 3.86 32.31 2.27
CA ASP A 640 4.15 31.30 1.27
C ASP A 640 4.77 30.09 1.97
N HIS A 641 3.90 29.13 2.31
CA HIS A 641 4.28 27.90 2.99
C HIS A 641 5.13 26.95 2.14
N LEU A 642 5.37 27.24 0.85
CA LEU A 642 6.33 26.50 0.03
C LEU A 642 7.77 26.93 0.30
N ARG A 643 7.97 28.18 0.71
CA ARG A 643 9.30 28.78 0.96
C ARG A 643 9.61 28.95 2.44
N ARG A 644 8.58 29.05 3.27
CA ARG A 644 8.71 29.27 4.71
C ARG A 644 8.04 28.13 5.50
N PRO A 645 8.78 27.41 6.36
CA PRO A 645 8.20 26.36 7.18
C PRO A 645 7.24 26.94 8.22
N PHE A 646 6.32 26.11 8.70
CA PHE A 646 5.46 26.46 9.83
C PHE A 646 6.25 26.45 11.14
N PRO A 647 5.88 27.29 12.13
CA PRO A 647 6.44 27.21 13.48
C PRO A 647 6.19 25.83 14.10
N GLU A 648 7.13 25.37 14.95
CA GLU A 648 7.12 24.02 15.52
C GLU A 648 5.84 23.72 16.33
N THR A 649 5.29 24.75 16.99
CA THR A 649 4.05 24.66 17.79
C THR A 649 2.77 24.56 16.96
N VAL A 650 2.84 24.77 15.64
CA VAL A 650 1.68 24.78 14.72
C VAL A 650 1.74 23.61 13.73
N LEU A 651 2.73 22.71 13.86
CA LEU A 651 2.97 21.64 12.88
C LEU A 651 1.79 20.64 12.76
N MET A 652 1.01 20.42 13.83
CA MET A 652 -0.18 19.56 13.78
C MET A 652 -1.33 20.18 12.97
N ASP A 653 -1.31 21.51 12.80
CA ASP A 653 -2.41 22.28 12.21
C ASP A 653 -2.11 22.81 10.79
N GLN A 654 -0.99 22.41 10.18
CA GLN A 654 -0.55 22.95 8.88
C GLN A 654 -1.61 22.87 7.78
N SER A 655 -2.29 21.72 7.67
CA SER A 655 -3.36 21.50 6.68
C SER A 655 -4.54 22.45 6.91
N ARG A 656 -4.91 22.67 8.17
CA ARG A 656 -6.01 23.55 8.58
C ARG A 656 -5.68 25.02 8.28
N PHE A 657 -4.45 25.46 8.58
CA PHE A 657 -4.01 26.82 8.22
C PHE A 657 -3.98 27.04 6.70
N ARG A 658 -3.56 26.05 5.91
CA ARG A 658 -3.63 26.11 4.44
C ARG A 658 -5.06 26.14 3.92
N GLU A 659 -5.97 25.37 4.51
CA GLU A 659 -7.40 25.41 4.17
C GLU A 659 -7.99 26.80 4.47
N LEU A 660 -7.67 27.38 5.63
CA LEU A 660 -8.09 28.74 6.00
C LEU A 660 -7.53 29.79 5.05
N GLN A 661 -6.24 29.70 4.67
CA GLN A 661 -5.62 30.60 3.69
C GLN A 661 -6.38 30.56 2.35
N LEU A 662 -6.66 29.36 1.84
CA LEU A 662 -7.42 29.18 0.60
C LEU A 662 -8.85 29.73 0.73
N GLN A 663 -9.54 29.47 1.85
CA GLN A 663 -10.87 30.02 2.09
C GLN A 663 -10.86 31.57 2.13
N LEU A 664 -9.82 32.17 2.72
CA LEU A 664 -9.65 33.62 2.75
C LEU A 664 -9.34 34.22 1.38
N GLU A 665 -8.53 33.54 0.56
CA GLU A 665 -8.27 33.94 -0.82
C GLU A 665 -9.55 33.89 -1.67
N GLN A 666 -10.32 32.80 -1.57
CA GLN A 666 -11.62 32.67 -2.22
C GLN A 666 -12.59 33.78 -1.78
N LEU A 667 -12.66 34.07 -0.48
CA LEU A 667 -13.51 35.14 0.07
C LEU A 667 -13.06 36.53 -0.40
N SER A 668 -11.75 36.75 -0.53
CA SER A 668 -11.18 38.01 -1.00
C SER A 668 -11.54 38.27 -2.46
N VAL A 669 -11.44 37.24 -3.32
CA VAL A 669 -11.84 37.30 -4.73
C VAL A 669 -13.36 37.46 -4.85
N LEU A 670 -14.14 36.65 -4.12
CA LEU A 670 -15.60 36.74 -4.09
C LEU A 670 -16.07 38.13 -3.65
N GLY A 671 -15.53 38.66 -2.56
CA GLY A 671 -15.83 40.01 -2.06
C GLY A 671 -15.47 41.09 -3.07
N ALA A 672 -14.32 40.97 -3.75
CA ALA A 672 -13.90 41.93 -4.78
C ALA A 672 -14.82 41.91 -6.00
N VAL A 673 -15.20 40.72 -6.49
CA VAL A 673 -16.12 40.57 -7.63
C VAL A 673 -17.50 41.11 -7.30
N LEU A 674 -18.03 40.79 -6.11
CA LEU A 674 -19.32 41.30 -5.66
C LEU A 674 -19.30 42.82 -5.49
N LEU A 675 -18.22 43.39 -4.94
CA LEU A 675 -18.08 44.83 -4.80
C LEU A 675 -18.03 45.53 -6.17
N VAL A 676 -17.27 44.99 -7.12
CA VAL A 676 -17.22 45.49 -8.51
C VAL A 676 -18.61 45.43 -9.15
N ALA A 677 -19.32 44.30 -9.03
CA ALA A 677 -20.66 44.12 -9.56
C ALA A 677 -21.68 45.09 -8.96
N PHE A 678 -21.65 45.32 -7.64
CA PHE A 678 -22.57 46.26 -6.99
C PHE A 678 -22.22 47.73 -7.23
N SER A 679 -20.94 48.06 -7.44
CA SER A 679 -20.50 49.44 -7.72
C SER A 679 -20.81 49.90 -9.15
N THR A 680 -20.88 48.96 -10.10
CA THR A 680 -21.16 49.20 -11.52
C THR A 680 -22.63 49.06 -11.87
N ALA A 681 -23.39 48.29 -11.07
CA ALA A 681 -24.84 48.21 -11.17
C ALA A 681 -25.53 49.46 -10.56
N ALA A 682 -26.80 49.70 -10.91
CA ALA A 682 -27.55 50.88 -10.47
C ALA A 682 -27.61 51.01 -8.92
N PRO A 683 -27.62 52.25 -8.38
CA PRO A 683 -27.71 52.47 -6.93
C PRO A 683 -29.03 51.87 -6.39
N GLY A 684 -28.92 50.88 -5.50
CA GLY A 684 -30.06 50.15 -4.92
C GLY A 684 -30.04 48.62 -5.09
N LEU A 685 -29.17 48.06 -5.95
CA LEU A 685 -29.06 46.60 -6.09
C LEU A 685 -28.44 45.91 -4.86
N SER A 686 -27.56 46.59 -4.12
CA SER A 686 -26.94 46.04 -2.91
C SER A 686 -27.92 45.88 -1.73
N SER A 687 -29.08 46.54 -1.76
CA SER A 687 -30.11 46.44 -0.72
C SER A 687 -31.10 45.28 -0.92
N GLN A 688 -31.09 44.62 -2.09
CA GLN A 688 -31.96 43.45 -2.32
C GLN A 688 -31.22 42.15 -2.01
N ALA A 689 -31.52 41.58 -0.84
CA ALA A 689 -30.86 40.39 -0.29
C ALA A 689 -30.93 39.16 -1.23
N ASP A 690 -32.08 38.91 -1.87
CA ASP A 690 -32.27 37.74 -2.73
C ASP A 690 -31.36 37.74 -3.97
N PHE A 691 -31.12 38.92 -4.54
CA PHE A 691 -30.23 39.05 -5.70
C PHE A 691 -28.77 38.90 -5.30
N ALA A 692 -28.38 39.49 -4.17
CA ALA A 692 -27.01 39.36 -3.64
C ALA A 692 -26.65 37.91 -3.31
N GLU A 693 -27.57 37.14 -2.72
CA GLU A 693 -27.40 35.71 -2.45
C GLU A 693 -27.33 34.88 -3.75
N LYS A 694 -28.18 35.17 -4.75
CA LYS A 694 -28.12 34.48 -6.05
C LYS A 694 -26.80 34.75 -6.79
N LEU A 695 -26.32 36.00 -6.75
CA LEU A 695 -25.05 36.35 -7.37
C LEU A 695 -23.88 35.70 -6.63
N LYS A 696 -23.89 35.75 -5.29
CA LYS A 696 -22.89 35.09 -4.44
C LYS A 696 -22.79 33.59 -4.70
N THR A 697 -23.92 32.88 -4.73
CA THR A 697 -23.95 31.43 -4.99
C THR A 697 -23.41 31.08 -6.37
N THR A 698 -23.73 31.88 -7.39
CA THR A 698 -23.23 31.70 -8.75
C THR A 698 -21.71 31.89 -8.83
N VAL A 699 -21.19 32.97 -8.25
CA VAL A 699 -19.73 33.25 -8.23
C VAL A 699 -19.00 32.20 -7.39
N LYS A 700 -19.53 31.84 -6.22
CA LYS A 700 -18.94 30.83 -5.33
C LYS A 700 -18.84 29.46 -5.98
N ALA A 701 -19.86 29.04 -6.75
CA ALA A 701 -19.83 27.77 -7.47
C ALA A 701 -18.71 27.73 -8.52
N LEU A 702 -18.48 28.83 -9.25
CA LEU A 702 -17.42 28.93 -10.24
C LEU A 702 -16.00 29.06 -9.64
N LEU A 703 -15.91 29.43 -8.36
CA LEU A 703 -14.65 29.50 -7.60
C LEU A 703 -14.39 28.24 -6.75
N ALA A 704 -15.31 27.27 -6.73
CA ALA A 704 -15.20 26.08 -5.86
C ALA A 704 -13.93 25.26 -6.12
N GLU A 705 -13.47 25.22 -7.38
CA GLU A 705 -12.29 24.47 -7.81
C GLU A 705 -10.96 25.22 -7.65
N MET A 706 -10.95 26.40 -7.02
CA MET A 706 -9.71 27.18 -6.77
C MET A 706 -8.62 26.40 -6.01
N HIS A 707 -8.99 25.32 -5.33
CA HIS A 707 -8.07 24.45 -4.59
C HIS A 707 -7.27 23.48 -5.48
N LEU A 708 -7.66 23.30 -6.75
CA LEU A 708 -7.00 22.38 -7.66
C LEU A 708 -5.80 23.04 -8.36
N PRO A 709 -4.66 22.35 -8.51
CA PRO A 709 -3.48 22.89 -9.20
C PRO A 709 -3.73 23.29 -10.67
N SER A 710 -4.76 22.71 -11.30
CA SER A 710 -5.16 22.99 -12.69
C SER A 710 -6.07 24.22 -12.84
N PHE A 711 -6.47 24.86 -11.76
CA PHE A 711 -7.42 25.97 -11.81
C PHE A 711 -6.78 27.28 -12.29
N HIS A 712 -7.27 27.81 -13.41
CA HIS A 712 -6.78 29.06 -13.98
C HIS A 712 -7.70 30.24 -13.64
N LEU A 713 -7.33 30.99 -12.60
CA LEU A 713 -8.12 32.12 -12.06
C LEU A 713 -8.54 33.17 -13.13
N PRO A 714 -7.69 33.60 -14.08
CA PRO A 714 -8.13 34.55 -15.11
C PRO A 714 -9.22 34.01 -16.05
N ALA A 715 -9.20 32.72 -16.35
CA ALA A 715 -10.20 32.09 -17.22
C ALA A 715 -11.54 31.96 -16.47
N ALA A 716 -11.49 31.54 -15.20
CA ALA A 716 -12.67 31.48 -14.35
C ALA A 716 -13.30 32.86 -14.15
N LEU A 717 -12.50 33.92 -13.93
CA LEU A 717 -13.00 35.29 -13.80
C LEU A 717 -13.62 35.84 -15.09
N THR A 718 -13.17 35.38 -16.26
CA THR A 718 -13.80 35.73 -17.54
C THR A 718 -15.21 35.13 -17.63
N ALA A 719 -15.35 33.84 -17.32
CA ALA A 719 -16.66 33.16 -17.26
C ALA A 719 -17.58 33.75 -16.18
N ILE A 720 -17.02 34.11 -15.03
CA ILE A 720 -17.74 34.82 -13.95
C ILE A 720 -18.24 36.18 -14.46
N GLY A 721 -17.40 36.95 -15.16
CA GLY A 721 -17.78 38.25 -15.74
C GLY A 721 -18.98 38.14 -16.68
N GLU A 722 -18.99 37.13 -17.55
CA GLU A 722 -20.13 36.84 -18.44
C GLU A 722 -21.39 36.50 -17.66
N ARG A 723 -21.29 35.60 -16.69
CA ARG A 723 -22.45 35.16 -15.90
C ARG A 723 -23.01 36.27 -15.01
N VAL A 724 -22.15 37.09 -14.41
CA VAL A 724 -22.54 38.27 -13.62
C VAL A 724 -23.28 39.28 -14.50
N CYS A 725 -22.80 39.55 -15.72
CA CYS A 725 -23.48 40.45 -16.65
C CYS A 725 -24.88 39.96 -17.03
N LEU A 726 -25.05 38.66 -17.28
CA LEU A 726 -26.36 38.06 -17.58
C LEU A 726 -27.33 38.18 -16.40
N GLU A 727 -26.88 37.90 -15.18
CA GLU A 727 -27.72 37.99 -13.98
C GLU A 727 -28.10 39.45 -13.66
N VAL A 728 -27.17 40.40 -13.81
CA VAL A 728 -27.44 41.85 -13.66
C VAL A 728 -28.42 42.35 -14.73
N GLY A 729 -28.24 41.96 -16.00
CA GLY A 729 -29.15 42.33 -17.10
C GLY A 729 -30.56 41.76 -16.92
N GLY A 730 -30.66 40.49 -16.49
CA GLY A 730 -31.93 39.84 -16.18
C GLY A 730 -32.64 40.43 -14.94
N PHE A 731 -31.88 40.98 -14.00
CA PHE A 731 -32.44 41.71 -12.86
C PHE A 731 -32.98 43.10 -13.28
N LEU A 732 -32.21 43.87 -14.05
CA LEU A 732 -32.64 45.19 -14.53
C LEU A 732 -33.91 45.11 -15.38
N SER A 733 -34.05 44.04 -16.18
CA SER A 733 -35.25 43.77 -16.97
C SER A 733 -36.49 43.50 -16.11
N ARG A 734 -36.32 42.86 -14.95
CA ARG A 734 -37.42 42.61 -13.99
C ARG A 734 -37.81 43.84 -13.19
N CYS A 735 -36.89 44.78 -12.99
CA CYS A 735 -37.13 46.03 -12.29
C CYS A 735 -37.66 47.17 -13.18
N GLY A 736 -37.81 46.94 -14.50
CA GLY A 736 -38.29 47.97 -15.44
C GLY A 736 -37.29 49.09 -15.71
N SER A 737 -36.02 48.90 -15.33
CA SER A 737 -34.94 49.88 -15.55
C SER A 737 -34.38 49.79 -16.97
N SER A 738 -33.70 50.85 -17.43
CA SER A 738 -33.03 50.85 -18.74
C SER A 738 -32.09 49.65 -18.91
N PRO A 739 -32.06 49.00 -20.08
CA PRO A 739 -31.20 47.85 -20.32
C PRO A 739 -29.73 48.17 -20.06
N PHE A 740 -28.99 47.17 -19.57
CA PHE A 740 -27.56 47.28 -19.33
C PHE A 740 -26.85 47.55 -20.66
N SER A 741 -26.27 48.74 -20.85
CA SER A 741 -25.63 49.14 -22.10
C SER A 741 -24.38 48.29 -22.38
N SER A 742 -24.13 47.97 -23.65
CA SER A 742 -22.97 47.16 -24.08
C SER A 742 -21.62 47.70 -23.55
N ASP A 743 -21.44 49.01 -23.47
CA ASP A 743 -20.22 49.64 -22.92
C ASP A 743 -20.03 49.38 -21.42
N LYS A 744 -21.13 49.36 -20.65
CA LYS A 744 -21.11 49.04 -19.20
C LYS A 744 -20.86 47.55 -18.98
N GLU A 745 -21.32 46.71 -19.90
CA GLU A 745 -21.06 45.26 -19.89
C GLU A 745 -19.58 44.95 -20.14
N ALA A 746 -18.99 45.56 -21.17
CA ALA A 746 -17.57 45.43 -21.46
C ALA A 746 -16.70 45.96 -20.30
N ALA A 747 -17.07 47.09 -19.72
CA ALA A 747 -16.38 47.66 -18.56
C ALA A 747 -16.46 46.74 -17.32
N LEU A 748 -17.63 46.18 -17.03
CA LEU A 748 -17.81 45.25 -15.91
C LEU A 748 -16.99 43.96 -16.09
N LYS A 749 -17.02 43.35 -17.29
CA LYS A 749 -16.19 42.17 -17.61
C LYS A 749 -14.71 42.46 -17.44
N GLY A 750 -14.23 43.61 -17.96
CA GLY A 750 -12.84 44.03 -17.83
C GLY A 750 -12.42 44.26 -16.37
N GLN A 751 -13.27 44.89 -15.56
CA GLN A 751 -12.99 45.10 -14.14
C GLN A 751 -12.98 43.79 -13.34
N ILE A 752 -13.88 42.85 -13.62
CA ILE A 752 -13.88 41.52 -12.97
C ILE A 752 -12.64 40.72 -13.37
N GLN A 753 -12.24 40.75 -14.64
CA GLN A 753 -11.01 40.08 -15.10
C GLN A 753 -9.76 40.69 -14.45
N ALA A 754 -9.72 42.00 -14.22
CA ALA A 754 -8.59 42.67 -13.56
C ALA A 754 -8.36 42.24 -12.10
N VAL A 755 -9.40 41.74 -11.41
CA VAL A 755 -9.32 41.17 -10.05
C VAL A 755 -8.44 39.91 -9.99
N ALA A 756 -8.13 39.28 -11.14
CA ALA A 756 -7.21 38.14 -11.21
C ALA A 756 -5.81 38.46 -10.66
N SER A 757 -5.38 39.72 -10.81
CA SER A 757 -4.08 40.17 -10.32
C SER A 757 -4.08 40.32 -8.78
N PRO A 758 -3.08 39.78 -8.07
CA PRO A 758 -2.98 39.92 -6.60
C PRO A 758 -2.76 41.38 -6.18
N ASP A 759 -2.16 42.21 -7.03
CA ASP A 759 -1.90 43.62 -6.77
C ASP A 759 -3.10 44.55 -7.01
N HIS A 760 -4.24 44.00 -7.45
CA HIS A 760 -5.42 44.81 -7.74
C HIS A 760 -5.88 45.58 -6.49
N PRO A 761 -6.11 46.92 -6.58
CA PRO A 761 -6.41 47.75 -5.41
C PRO A 761 -7.66 47.27 -4.66
N ILE A 762 -8.71 46.84 -5.37
CA ILE A 762 -9.93 46.34 -4.74
C ILE A 762 -9.67 45.03 -3.97
N ARG A 763 -8.86 44.12 -4.53
CA ARG A 763 -8.50 42.86 -3.88
C ARG A 763 -7.68 43.10 -2.62
N ARG A 764 -6.68 43.99 -2.69
CA ARG A 764 -5.87 44.38 -1.52
C ARG A 764 -6.70 45.04 -0.42
N ILE A 765 -7.69 45.85 -0.79
CA ILE A 765 -8.61 46.46 0.19
C ILE A 765 -9.49 45.38 0.84
N MET A 766 -10.02 44.42 0.07
CA MET A 766 -10.80 43.30 0.63
C MET A 766 -9.96 42.45 1.58
N GLU A 767 -8.76 42.04 1.16
CA GLU A 767 -7.83 41.28 1.99
C GLU A 767 -7.49 42.05 3.29
N SER A 768 -7.16 43.34 3.19
CA SER A 768 -6.89 44.17 4.37
C SER A 768 -8.08 44.25 5.32
N ARG A 769 -9.31 44.42 4.80
CA ARG A 769 -10.53 44.48 5.61
C ARG A 769 -10.82 43.15 6.31
N ILE A 770 -10.65 42.03 5.60
CA ILE A 770 -10.82 40.67 6.14
C ILE A 770 -9.84 40.43 7.29
N LEU A 771 -8.57 40.81 7.12
CA LEU A 771 -7.56 40.60 8.17
C LEU A 771 -7.76 41.50 9.38
N THR A 772 -8.15 42.76 9.16
CA THR A 772 -8.51 43.65 10.27
C THR A 772 -9.72 43.10 11.03
N PHE A 773 -10.71 42.53 10.32
CA PHE A 773 -11.82 41.84 10.97
C PHE A 773 -11.34 40.66 11.82
N LEU A 774 -10.50 39.77 11.27
CA LEU A 774 -9.93 38.65 12.03
C LEU A 774 -9.10 39.11 13.23
N GLU A 775 -8.33 40.20 13.09
CA GLU A 775 -7.55 40.79 14.19
C GLU A 775 -8.44 41.30 15.32
N THR A 776 -9.50 42.05 14.97
CA THR A 776 -10.48 42.53 15.95
C THR A 776 -11.24 41.39 16.60
N PHE A 777 -11.55 40.34 15.85
CA PHE A 777 -12.24 39.14 16.35
C PHE A 777 -11.37 38.37 17.35
N LEU A 778 -10.07 38.19 17.06
CA LEU A 778 -9.12 37.60 18.00
C LEU A 778 -8.88 38.47 19.25
N ALA A 779 -8.91 39.80 19.11
CA ALA A 779 -8.73 40.72 20.23
C ALA A 779 -9.97 40.78 21.15
N ALA A 780 -11.17 40.62 20.60
CA ALA A 780 -12.43 40.61 21.36
C ALA A 780 -12.64 39.34 22.21
N GLY A 781 -11.97 38.23 21.85
CA GLY A 781 -12.13 36.95 22.54
C GLY A 781 -13.55 36.37 22.39
N GLN A 782 -14.00 35.56 23.36
CA GLN A 782 -15.37 34.98 23.35
C GLN A 782 -16.48 35.95 23.79
N GLN A 783 -16.19 37.24 24.02
CA GLN A 783 -17.20 38.20 24.49
C GLN A 783 -18.02 38.76 23.32
N LYS A 784 -19.36 38.76 23.47
CA LYS A 784 -20.29 39.49 22.60
C LYS A 784 -20.31 40.97 22.98
N PRO A 785 -20.46 41.91 22.02
CA PRO A 785 -20.93 41.71 20.64
C PRO A 785 -19.81 41.34 19.65
N LEU A 786 -20.17 40.61 18.58
CA LEU A 786 -19.26 40.40 17.45
C LEU A 786 -18.84 41.74 16.85
N PRO A 787 -17.57 41.89 16.41
CA PRO A 787 -17.12 43.10 15.73
C PRO A 787 -17.95 43.36 14.48
N THR A 788 -18.27 44.62 14.22
CA THR A 788 -19.02 45.03 13.04
C THR A 788 -18.21 44.75 11.78
N VAL A 789 -18.81 44.07 10.80
CA VAL A 789 -18.15 43.74 9.53
C VAL A 789 -17.80 45.01 8.76
N PRO A 790 -16.55 45.16 8.29
CA PRO A 790 -16.15 46.31 7.48
C PRO A 790 -17.00 46.46 6.21
N GLY A 791 -17.27 47.71 5.80
CA GLY A 791 -18.07 48.00 4.61
C GLY A 791 -17.58 47.26 3.36
N GLY A 792 -18.50 46.76 2.53
CA GLY A 792 -18.20 45.99 1.32
C GLY A 792 -18.11 44.47 1.50
N LEU A 793 -18.00 43.96 2.74
CA LEU A 793 -18.01 42.53 3.05
C LEU A 793 -19.38 42.01 3.53
N GLY A 794 -20.40 42.87 3.59
CA GLY A 794 -21.75 42.49 4.03
C GLY A 794 -22.33 41.24 3.34
N PRO A 795 -22.23 41.09 2.01
CA PRO A 795 -22.73 39.90 1.30
C PRO A 795 -22.04 38.57 1.70
N VAL A 796 -20.79 38.65 2.17
CA VAL A 796 -19.96 37.49 2.56
C VAL A 796 -19.77 37.38 4.08
N GLN A 797 -20.59 38.10 4.86
CA GLN A 797 -20.49 38.17 6.32
C GLN A 797 -20.57 36.79 6.97
N ARG A 798 -21.54 35.96 6.57
CA ARG A 798 -21.75 34.63 7.18
C ARG A 798 -20.52 33.74 6.98
N GLU A 799 -20.00 33.69 5.76
CA GLU A 799 -18.82 32.89 5.44
C GLU A 799 -17.57 33.41 6.15
N LEU A 800 -17.43 34.73 6.27
CA LEU A 800 -16.32 35.35 7.01
C LEU A 800 -16.40 35.06 8.51
N GLU A 801 -17.60 35.08 9.11
CA GLU A 801 -17.83 34.71 10.49
C GLU A 801 -17.51 33.23 10.75
N GLU A 802 -17.91 32.32 9.85
CA GLU A 802 -17.56 30.90 9.93
C GLU A 802 -16.05 30.68 9.93
N VAL A 803 -15.32 31.34 9.00
CA VAL A 803 -13.85 31.28 8.94
C VAL A 803 -13.22 31.89 10.18
N ALA A 804 -13.73 33.02 10.67
CA ALA A 804 -13.24 33.68 11.87
C ALA A 804 -13.42 32.81 13.13
N VAL A 805 -14.56 32.13 13.27
CA VAL A 805 -14.81 31.18 14.37
C VAL A 805 -13.85 30.00 14.30
N LYS A 806 -13.63 29.41 13.12
CA LYS A 806 -12.66 28.30 12.94
C LYS A 806 -11.25 28.74 13.31
N PHE A 807 -10.81 29.88 12.77
CA PHE A 807 -9.49 30.45 13.04
C PHE A 807 -9.31 30.80 14.52
N ALA A 808 -10.29 31.43 15.16
CA ALA A 808 -10.22 31.79 16.57
C ALA A 808 -10.18 30.55 17.48
N ARG A 809 -10.95 29.49 17.17
CA ARG A 809 -10.88 28.22 17.92
C ARG A 809 -9.49 27.62 17.87
N LEU A 810 -8.89 27.57 16.68
CA LEU A 810 -7.55 27.03 16.43
C LEU A 810 -6.49 27.82 17.20
N VAL A 811 -6.49 29.15 17.05
CA VAL A 811 -5.54 30.05 17.71
C VAL A 811 -5.71 30.02 19.22
N THR A 812 -6.95 30.02 19.73
CA THR A 812 -7.22 29.98 21.17
C THR A 812 -6.75 28.67 21.77
N TYR A 813 -7.01 27.53 21.11
CA TYR A 813 -6.54 26.23 21.57
C TYR A 813 -5.01 26.16 21.60
N ASN A 814 -4.35 26.55 20.51
CA ASN A 814 -2.89 26.57 20.45
C ASN A 814 -2.29 27.47 21.54
N LYS A 815 -2.88 28.65 21.78
CA LYS A 815 -2.49 29.54 22.88
C LYS A 815 -2.66 28.89 24.25
N MET A 816 -3.77 28.18 24.52
CA MET A 816 -3.95 27.47 25.80
C MET A 816 -2.83 26.47 26.05
N VAL A 817 -2.34 25.78 25.01
CA VAL A 817 -1.24 24.81 25.15
C VAL A 817 0.12 25.51 25.27
N PHE A 818 0.42 26.44 24.36
CA PHE A 818 1.79 26.92 24.09
C PHE A 818 2.11 28.35 24.57
N CYS A 819 1.14 29.11 25.11
CA CYS A 819 1.39 30.46 25.65
C CYS A 819 2.62 30.55 26.58
N PRO A 820 2.84 29.61 27.53
CA PRO A 820 4.01 29.68 28.41
C PRO A 820 5.36 29.71 27.66
N TYR A 821 5.46 29.02 26.52
CA TYR A 821 6.66 29.02 25.68
C TYR A 821 6.80 30.33 24.91
N TYR A 822 5.69 30.85 24.35
CA TYR A 822 5.69 32.14 23.65
C TYR A 822 6.04 33.29 24.58
N ASP A 823 5.49 33.31 25.79
CA ASP A 823 5.74 34.35 26.78
C ASP A 823 7.19 34.30 27.28
N ALA A 824 7.79 33.11 27.43
CA ALA A 824 9.21 32.98 27.78
C ALA A 824 10.13 33.56 26.67
N ILE A 825 9.87 33.23 25.40
CA ILE A 825 10.63 33.75 24.25
C ILE A 825 10.47 35.27 24.13
N LEU A 826 9.24 35.76 24.27
CA LEU A 826 8.95 37.19 24.22
C LEU A 826 9.57 37.92 25.41
N ALA A 827 9.57 37.35 26.61
CA ALA A 827 10.22 37.94 27.78
C ALA A 827 11.74 38.07 27.60
N GLU A 828 12.41 37.01 27.15
CA GLU A 828 13.88 37.02 26.92
C GLU A 828 14.32 38.06 25.87
N ARG A 829 13.44 38.40 24.92
CA ARG A 829 13.76 39.29 23.79
C ARG A 829 13.16 40.70 23.89
N LEU A 830 12.03 40.89 24.57
CA LEU A 830 11.42 42.21 24.83
C LEU A 830 11.97 42.89 26.08
N LEU A 831 12.38 42.10 27.08
CA LEU A 831 13.14 42.53 28.25
C LEU A 831 14.57 42.00 28.06
N GLY A 832 15.38 42.68 27.26
CA GLY A 832 16.82 42.41 27.32
C GLY A 832 17.35 42.64 28.75
N PRO A 833 18.50 42.06 29.13
CA PRO A 833 19.17 42.40 30.39
C PRO A 833 19.48 43.90 30.49
#